data_AF-A0A1V5DYY0-F1
#
_entry.id   AF-A0A1V5DYY0-F1
#
_cell.length_a   1.000
_cell.length_b   1.000
_cell.length_c   1.000
_cell.angle_alpha   90.00
_cell.angle_beta   90.00
_cell.angle_gamma   90.00
#
_symmetry.space_group_name_H-M   'P 1'
#
loop_
_entity.id
_entity.type
_entity.pdbx_description
1 polymer ?
#
loop_
_entity_poly.entity_id
_entity_poly.type
_entity_poly.pdbx_seq_one_letter_code
_entity_poly.pdbx_strand_id
1 'polypeptide(L)'
;MKNSSNLRLLSLAVTVFCLTAFGAALAAETRTIALFPFDIYSKDKAADLREEAYQGLAREIGRSRNFRLVDRETLLRILGGKNVDETTAAAAAREAGADYAILGSVSEFGEMISADVRMIEVRTGKVLPGFVAQGRRSDGVASLLSQLRTNLLLKISLEDRIAKIDFEGNRRIESGAIHQVLKSAQGGLYSEADVNADIKAIFKMGYFTDVTADVKEGPDGKTITFILQEKPQVTEISIQGNKKISTSEIEGVLTVRTKQIINQEKVKADVKRIKNLYDSKGYYNAEVADSIEKAGDKDLRVVFRIKENEQLYIRSIVFEGNLAFSSKELKSMMTTNEWGIFHFLTDSGILKIEQLKQDVAKLNVFYLNNGFINAQVGEPEISYDAKGITVKISIQEGKQFRVGKVAVTGDQLKKTSHEQLLEQLKLNKQEFYNREIVLKDIEYLTQACNDEGYAYADVSPRIQPLDKEQKVDVTYHLTKGHQVYFNRINITGNTKTRDKVIRRMLSVVEGDLYSSSKLKESYMELNRMRYFEEVNFQTEKGPSEDLTDVTISIKERPTGMLSVGAGYSAQESVLLMAQIAQQNLFGRGQTLSLKASHGSRSTSYELSFIEPWLFDLPLWSKYDLWNYTHDYDTYSLATNGFGATFGYPLWERVTGYIGYRLSENNVKDIQDTASTYIKRQAGKIASSMVSLSLVRDTTDDWMFPSTGSKNSVSVEHTGGILMGDTSFTRYGVSSSWFYPLPMETVFAVRGRGGLMHANEGKEIPVYERYTLGGINSLRGLQDVGPRDPATGDVIGGLTMLNFNVEYIFPLIKDAGMKGVVFFDTGNTWESGYNIGDMRKTAGVGVRWYSPIGPLRLEWGYVLDRQENEPASRWEFTIGMFM
;
A
#
# COMPACT_ATOMS: atom_id res chain seq x y z
N MET A 1 2.69 -4.35 -35.20
CA MET A 1 3.96 -4.84 -35.80
C MET A 1 4.98 -3.71 -35.80
N LYS A 2 6.21 -4.04 -35.36
CA LYS A 2 7.51 -3.37 -35.62
C LYS A 2 7.43 -2.10 -36.48
N ASN A 3 8.03 -0.97 -36.15
CA ASN A 3 9.21 -0.78 -35.32
C ASN A 3 9.42 0.72 -35.16
N SER A 4 9.74 1.15 -33.94
CA SER A 4 10.90 1.99 -33.67
C SER A 4 11.34 2.99 -34.76
N SER A 5 10.77 4.20 -34.72
CA SER A 5 11.47 5.44 -35.11
C SER A 5 10.56 6.58 -34.65
N ASN A 6 10.66 7.05 -33.41
CA ASN A 6 11.42 8.28 -33.19
C ASN A 6 11.70 8.50 -31.69
N LEU A 7 12.37 7.50 -31.08
CA LEU A 7 13.36 7.74 -30.02
C LEU A 7 14.55 8.61 -30.50
N ARG A 8 14.50 9.09 -31.75
CA ARG A 8 15.36 10.13 -32.33
C ARG A 8 14.85 11.56 -32.17
N LEU A 9 13.62 11.82 -31.67
CA LEU A 9 13.20 13.20 -31.37
C LEU A 9 13.50 13.63 -29.93
N LEU A 10 13.53 12.73 -28.95
CA LEU A 10 13.90 13.08 -27.57
C LEU A 10 15.42 13.16 -27.34
N SER A 11 16.22 12.46 -28.16
CA SER A 11 17.68 12.62 -28.20
C SER A 11 18.14 13.81 -29.05
N LEU A 12 17.26 14.35 -29.92
CA LEU A 12 17.50 15.60 -30.63
C LEU A 12 17.02 16.83 -29.82
N ALA A 13 16.02 16.69 -28.93
CA ALA A 13 15.65 17.76 -28.00
C ALA A 13 16.70 18.00 -26.90
N VAL A 14 17.50 16.99 -26.54
CA VAL A 14 18.63 17.12 -25.59
C VAL A 14 19.95 17.49 -26.28
N THR A 15 20.02 17.44 -27.62
CA THR A 15 21.20 17.89 -28.38
C THR A 15 20.98 19.23 -29.12
N VAL A 16 19.72 19.66 -29.30
CA VAL A 16 19.37 20.99 -29.85
C VAL A 16 19.07 22.02 -28.75
N PHE A 17 18.78 21.60 -27.51
CA PHE A 17 18.78 22.51 -26.35
C PHE A 17 20.19 22.67 -25.72
N CYS A 18 21.16 21.85 -26.13
CA CYS A 18 22.57 21.98 -25.76
C CYS A 18 23.43 22.72 -26.80
N LEU A 19 22.82 23.33 -27.83
CA LEU A 19 23.54 24.12 -28.84
C LEU A 19 22.96 25.53 -29.10
N THR A 20 22.00 25.99 -28.30
CA THR A 20 21.50 27.38 -28.32
C THR A 20 21.53 28.08 -26.95
N ALA A 21 22.18 27.47 -25.95
CA ALA A 21 22.45 28.10 -24.64
C ALA A 21 23.94 28.21 -24.28
N PHE A 22 24.84 27.93 -25.22
CA PHE A 22 26.23 28.42 -25.20
C PHE A 22 26.30 29.68 -26.06
N GLY A 23 25.69 30.75 -25.55
CA GLY A 23 25.56 32.00 -26.28
C GLY A 23 25.08 33.17 -25.42
N ALA A 24 25.18 33.07 -24.10
CA ALA A 24 25.27 34.24 -23.25
C ALA A 24 26.67 34.21 -22.67
N ALA A 25 27.63 34.71 -23.44
CA ALA A 25 28.85 35.21 -22.83
C ALA A 25 28.42 36.07 -21.63
N LEU A 26 28.96 35.76 -20.45
CA LEU A 26 28.97 36.69 -19.33
C LEU A 26 29.40 38.04 -19.90
N ALA A 27 28.44 38.94 -20.11
CA ALA A 27 28.74 40.32 -20.37
C ALA A 27 29.23 40.84 -19.01
N ALA A 28 30.52 40.65 -18.74
CA ALA A 28 31.20 41.48 -17.77
C ALA A 28 30.87 42.92 -18.16
N GLU A 29 30.18 43.65 -17.28
CA GLU A 29 29.87 45.06 -17.51
C GLU A 29 31.19 45.75 -17.84
N THR A 30 31.31 46.21 -19.09
CA THR A 30 32.55 46.81 -19.58
C THR A 30 32.60 48.22 -19.04
N ARG A 31 33.59 48.52 -18.19
CA ARG A 31 33.77 49.87 -17.63
C ARG A 31 34.23 50.82 -18.73
N THR A 32 33.59 51.97 -18.84
CA THR A 32 33.86 52.95 -19.90
C THR A 32 34.85 54.00 -19.40
N ILE A 33 35.94 54.23 -20.14
CA ILE A 33 37.04 55.12 -19.75
C ILE A 33 37.14 56.27 -20.75
N ALA A 34 37.10 57.51 -20.25
CA ALA A 34 37.45 58.71 -21.01
C ALA A 34 38.93 59.04 -20.80
N LEU A 35 39.76 58.80 -21.82
CA LEU A 35 41.18 59.18 -21.80
C LEU A 35 41.36 60.54 -22.45
N PHE A 36 41.93 61.50 -21.72
CA PHE A 36 42.23 62.83 -22.24
C PHE A 36 43.69 62.91 -22.74
N PRO A 37 43.97 63.80 -23.72
CA PRO A 37 45.34 64.04 -24.18
C PRO A 37 46.25 64.47 -23.03
N PHE A 38 47.46 63.93 -22.98
CA PHE A 38 48.46 64.29 -21.96
C PHE A 38 49.06 65.67 -22.22
N ASP A 39 49.29 66.42 -21.14
CA ASP A 39 50.14 67.60 -21.18
C ASP A 39 51.60 67.18 -21.34
N ILE A 40 52.34 67.79 -22.27
CA ILE A 40 53.72 67.39 -22.58
C ILE A 40 54.71 68.49 -22.21
N TYR A 41 55.71 68.12 -21.42
CA TYR A 41 56.83 68.98 -21.04
C TYR A 41 58.13 68.37 -21.58
N SER A 42 58.55 68.77 -22.78
CA SER A 42 59.79 68.32 -23.44
C SER A 42 60.48 69.48 -24.20
N LYS A 43 61.81 69.41 -24.36
CA LYS A 43 62.63 70.43 -25.04
C LYS A 43 62.54 70.37 -26.57
N ASP A 44 62.24 69.21 -27.16
CA ASP A 44 62.12 68.99 -28.61
C ASP A 44 60.96 68.01 -28.93
N LYS A 45 60.21 68.24 -30.01
CA LYS A 45 59.15 67.34 -30.56
C LYS A 45 57.98 67.00 -29.60
N ALA A 46 57.44 68.00 -28.90
CA ALA A 46 56.31 67.82 -27.98
C ALA A 46 55.03 67.26 -28.63
N ALA A 47 54.78 67.52 -29.92
CA ALA A 47 53.61 67.01 -30.63
C ALA A 47 53.67 65.49 -30.88
N ASP A 48 54.85 65.00 -31.29
CA ASP A 48 55.07 63.58 -31.57
C ASP A 48 54.93 62.75 -30.28
N LEU A 49 55.48 63.26 -29.17
CA LEU A 49 55.41 62.60 -27.87
C LEU A 49 53.98 62.56 -27.30
N ARG A 50 53.19 63.61 -27.52
CA ARG A 50 51.77 63.64 -27.12
C ARG A 50 50.98 62.55 -27.80
N GLU A 51 51.16 62.42 -29.11
CA GLU A 51 50.43 61.45 -29.91
C GLU A 51 50.89 60.02 -29.61
N GLU A 52 52.19 59.81 -29.41
CA GLU A 52 52.77 58.53 -29.01
C GLU A 52 52.25 58.06 -27.64
N ALA A 53 52.19 58.94 -26.64
CA ALA A 53 51.69 58.62 -25.30
C ALA A 53 50.18 58.34 -25.29
N TYR A 54 49.39 59.17 -25.98
CA TYR A 54 47.93 58.99 -26.06
C TYR A 54 47.56 57.70 -26.79
N GLN A 55 48.05 57.52 -28.03
CA GLN A 55 47.71 56.34 -28.83
C GLN A 55 48.27 55.06 -28.20
N GLY A 56 49.45 55.14 -27.59
CA GLY A 56 50.06 54.04 -26.89
C GLY A 56 49.22 53.57 -25.69
N LEU A 57 48.77 54.50 -24.84
CA LEU A 57 47.95 54.14 -23.68
C LEU A 57 46.54 53.70 -24.09
N ALA A 58 45.94 54.36 -25.07
CA ALA A 58 44.63 53.99 -25.61
C ALA A 58 44.66 52.55 -26.17
N ARG A 59 45.71 52.20 -26.91
CA ARG A 59 45.91 50.85 -27.45
C ARG A 59 46.13 49.82 -26.34
N GLU A 60 46.89 50.16 -25.31
CA GLU A 60 47.13 49.28 -24.16
C GLU A 60 45.86 49.03 -23.33
N ILE A 61 45.06 50.05 -23.06
CA ILE A 61 43.76 49.91 -22.37
C ILE A 61 42.79 49.08 -23.24
N GLY A 62 42.73 49.35 -24.54
CA GLY A 62 41.87 48.64 -25.49
C GLY A 62 42.17 47.14 -25.66
N ARG A 63 43.34 46.66 -25.21
CA ARG A 63 43.65 45.21 -25.16
C ARG A 63 42.88 44.46 -24.06
N SER A 64 42.27 45.17 -23.11
CA SER A 64 41.57 44.58 -21.97
C SER A 64 40.09 44.34 -22.28
N ARG A 65 39.60 43.10 -22.11
CA ARG A 65 38.20 42.75 -22.43
C ARG A 65 37.14 43.40 -21.53
N ASN A 66 37.53 43.93 -20.37
CA ASN A 66 36.63 44.48 -19.35
C ASN A 66 36.50 46.00 -19.40
N PHE A 67 37.16 46.68 -20.35
CA PHE A 67 37.19 48.14 -20.42
C PHE A 67 36.94 48.62 -21.85
N ARG A 68 36.13 49.68 -21.98
CA ARG A 68 35.83 50.33 -23.27
C ARG A 68 36.31 51.77 -23.24
N LEU A 69 37.11 52.19 -24.21
CA LEU A 69 37.50 53.58 -24.34
C LEU A 69 36.41 54.39 -25.05
N VAL A 70 36.14 55.59 -24.53
CA VAL A 70 35.38 56.60 -25.26
C VAL A 70 36.21 57.07 -26.45
N ASP A 71 35.54 57.24 -27.59
CA ASP A 71 36.16 57.75 -28.81
C ASP A 71 36.75 59.16 -28.61
N ARG A 72 37.96 59.39 -29.17
CA ARG A 72 38.73 60.62 -28.99
C ARG A 72 38.03 61.82 -29.61
N GLU A 73 37.50 61.69 -30.82
CA GLU A 73 36.84 62.79 -31.53
C GLU A 73 35.58 63.22 -30.78
N THR A 74 34.87 62.26 -30.20
CA THR A 74 33.72 62.50 -29.33
C THR A 74 34.10 63.32 -28.09
N LEU A 75 35.18 62.96 -27.38
CA LEU A 75 35.66 63.71 -26.21
C LEU A 75 36.15 65.13 -26.58
N LEU A 76 36.88 65.28 -27.68
CA LEU A 76 37.39 66.58 -28.14
C LEU A 76 36.25 67.52 -28.56
N ARG A 77 35.21 66.98 -29.20
CA ARG A 77 34.00 67.74 -29.57
C ARG A 77 33.25 68.23 -28.33
N ILE A 78 33.12 67.39 -27.29
CA ILE A 78 32.48 67.77 -26.02
C ILE A 78 33.30 68.85 -25.29
N LEU A 79 34.63 68.75 -25.32
CA LEU A 79 35.52 69.75 -24.70
C LEU A 79 35.47 71.12 -25.38
N GLY A 80 35.14 71.20 -26.67
CA GLY A 80 34.93 72.46 -27.38
C GLY A 80 36.13 73.42 -27.36
N GLY A 81 37.36 72.89 -27.33
CA GLY A 81 38.59 73.68 -27.29
C GLY A 81 38.97 74.27 -25.92
N LYS A 82 38.26 73.91 -24.84
CA LYS A 82 38.63 74.27 -23.46
C LYS A 82 39.84 73.48 -22.98
N ASN A 83 40.65 74.08 -22.09
CA ASN A 83 41.73 73.38 -21.42
C ASN A 83 41.18 72.25 -20.54
N VAL A 84 41.91 71.12 -20.50
CA VAL A 84 41.54 69.95 -19.72
C VAL A 84 42.05 70.12 -18.29
N ASP A 85 41.14 70.34 -17.35
CA ASP A 85 41.39 70.29 -15.91
C ASP A 85 40.44 69.27 -15.27
N GLU A 86 40.56 69.03 -13.98
CA GLU A 86 39.76 68.00 -13.29
C GLU A 86 38.25 68.24 -13.41
N THR A 87 37.82 69.50 -13.44
CA THR A 87 36.40 69.86 -13.54
C THR A 87 35.85 69.72 -14.96
N THR A 88 36.61 70.15 -15.96
CA THR A 88 36.22 70.05 -17.37
C THR A 88 36.32 68.60 -17.86
N ALA A 89 37.31 67.83 -17.39
CA ALA A 89 37.45 66.41 -17.68
C ALA A 89 36.31 65.57 -17.09
N ALA A 90 35.93 65.81 -15.82
CA ALA A 90 34.82 65.09 -15.19
C ALA A 90 33.47 65.40 -15.87
N ALA A 91 33.24 66.66 -16.25
CA ALA A 91 32.02 67.06 -16.97
C ALA A 91 31.94 66.42 -18.37
N ALA A 92 33.04 66.49 -19.14
CA ALA A 92 33.09 65.91 -20.48
C ALA A 92 32.98 64.37 -20.46
N ALA A 93 33.60 63.72 -19.47
CA ALA A 93 33.50 62.28 -19.28
C ALA A 93 32.07 61.85 -18.91
N ARG A 94 31.36 62.65 -18.08
CA ARG A 94 29.96 62.41 -17.73
C ARG A 94 29.04 62.51 -18.93
N GLU A 95 29.22 63.54 -19.74
CA GLU A 95 28.44 63.73 -20.98
C GLU A 95 28.72 62.61 -22.00
N ALA A 96 29.94 62.08 -22.02
CA ALA A 96 30.31 60.94 -22.86
C ALA A 96 29.90 59.55 -22.30
N GLY A 97 29.28 59.50 -21.12
CA GLY A 97 28.88 58.25 -20.47
C GLY A 97 30.04 57.38 -20.00
N ALA A 98 31.18 57.99 -19.64
CA ALA A 98 32.31 57.28 -19.04
C ALA A 98 32.15 57.09 -17.52
N ASP A 99 32.61 55.96 -17.01
CA ASP A 99 32.69 55.66 -15.57
C ASP A 99 33.91 56.35 -14.94
N TYR A 100 35.01 56.44 -15.68
CA TYR A 100 36.28 57.03 -15.24
C TYR A 100 36.83 58.03 -16.25
N ALA A 101 37.37 59.15 -15.76
CA ALA A 101 38.16 60.11 -16.54
C ALA A 101 39.65 59.99 -16.19
N ILE A 102 40.51 59.89 -17.20
CA ILE A 102 41.96 59.79 -17.05
C ILE A 102 42.61 61.00 -17.71
N LEU A 103 43.39 61.75 -16.95
CA LEU A 103 44.16 62.90 -17.40
C LEU A 103 45.54 62.89 -16.76
N GLY A 104 46.50 63.59 -17.34
CA GLY A 104 47.85 63.63 -16.78
C GLY A 104 48.84 64.40 -17.63
N SER A 105 50.09 64.38 -17.19
CA SER A 105 51.20 65.01 -17.88
C SER A 105 52.37 64.05 -18.08
N VAL A 106 53.07 64.16 -19.21
CA VAL A 106 54.31 63.45 -19.50
C VAL A 106 55.46 64.46 -19.59
N SER A 107 56.52 64.22 -18.84
CA SER A 107 57.71 65.08 -18.80
C SER A 107 58.95 64.30 -19.23
N GLU A 108 59.77 64.91 -20.09
CA GLU A 108 61.01 64.33 -20.61
C GLU A 108 62.22 65.12 -20.08
N PHE A 109 63.14 64.44 -19.39
CA PHE A 109 64.35 65.00 -18.79
C PHE A 109 65.57 64.17 -19.17
N GLY A 110 66.32 64.62 -20.19
CA GLY A 110 67.49 63.88 -20.68
C GLY A 110 67.06 62.54 -21.27
N GLU A 111 67.59 61.43 -20.73
CA GLU A 111 67.19 60.07 -21.15
C GLU A 111 65.97 59.52 -20.40
N MET A 112 65.39 60.26 -19.45
CA MET A 112 64.27 59.80 -18.61
C MET A 112 62.94 60.41 -19.07
N ILE A 113 61.88 59.60 -19.05
CA ILE A 113 60.51 60.04 -19.26
C ILE A 113 59.65 59.64 -18.05
N SER A 114 58.80 60.55 -17.58
CA SER A 114 57.91 60.34 -16.44
C SER A 114 56.49 60.76 -16.81
N ALA A 115 55.49 59.99 -16.41
CA ALA A 115 54.09 60.33 -16.57
C ALA A 115 53.40 60.40 -15.21
N ASP A 116 52.80 61.55 -14.90
CA ASP A 116 51.92 61.73 -13.74
C ASP A 116 50.48 61.65 -14.23
N VAL A 117 49.73 60.69 -13.71
CA VAL A 117 48.36 60.38 -14.17
C VAL A 117 47.41 60.43 -13.00
N ARG A 118 46.29 61.13 -13.21
CA ARG A 118 45.16 61.24 -12.28
C ARG A 118 43.94 60.55 -12.87
N MET A 119 43.12 60.02 -11.98
CA MET A 119 41.87 59.36 -12.33
C MET A 119 40.74 60.00 -11.54
N ILE A 120 39.60 60.21 -12.19
CA ILE A 120 38.39 60.74 -11.56
C ILE A 120 37.28 59.73 -11.77
N GLU A 121 36.61 59.36 -10.68
CA GLU A 121 35.37 58.58 -10.75
C GLU A 121 34.23 59.54 -11.11
N VAL A 122 33.62 59.37 -12.28
CA VAL A 122 32.74 60.38 -12.90
C VAL A 122 31.40 60.52 -12.16
N ARG A 123 30.94 59.41 -11.56
CA ARG A 123 29.66 59.34 -10.82
C ARG A 123 29.72 60.10 -9.50
N THR A 124 30.79 59.92 -8.74
CA THR A 124 30.98 60.57 -7.43
C THR A 124 31.70 61.91 -7.53
N GLY A 125 32.40 62.16 -8.64
CA GLY A 125 33.26 63.33 -8.82
C GLY A 125 34.56 63.26 -8.01
N LYS A 126 34.86 62.11 -7.41
CA LYS A 126 36.02 61.90 -6.54
C LYS A 126 37.29 61.79 -7.39
N VAL A 127 38.27 62.64 -7.09
CA VAL A 127 39.62 62.52 -7.64
C VAL A 127 40.35 61.43 -6.87
N LEU A 128 40.70 60.35 -7.57
CA LEU A 128 41.47 59.25 -7.00
C LEU A 128 42.95 59.66 -6.91
N PRO A 129 43.70 59.13 -5.92
CA PRO A 129 45.12 59.45 -5.78
C PRO A 129 45.87 59.19 -7.09
N GLY A 130 46.62 60.21 -7.54
CA GLY A 130 47.46 60.11 -8.74
C GLY A 130 48.51 59.00 -8.63
N PHE A 131 49.09 58.61 -9.75
CA PHE A 131 50.20 57.68 -9.79
C PHE A 131 51.19 58.09 -10.87
N VAL A 132 52.46 57.78 -10.62
CA VAL A 132 53.56 58.14 -11.49
C VAL A 132 54.14 56.87 -12.11
N ALA A 133 54.43 56.91 -13.40
CA ALA A 133 55.24 55.89 -14.08
C ALA A 133 56.51 56.54 -14.63
N GLN A 134 57.60 55.78 -14.69
CA GLN A 134 58.89 56.26 -15.21
C GLN A 134 59.50 55.24 -16.17
N GLY A 135 60.20 55.72 -17.19
CA GLY A 135 60.90 54.91 -18.18
C GLY A 135 62.10 55.64 -18.79
N ARG A 136 62.90 54.92 -19.58
CA ARG A 136 63.99 55.51 -20.38
C ARG A 136 63.52 55.77 -21.80
N ARG A 137 63.98 56.88 -22.39
CA ARG A 137 63.67 57.25 -23.78
C ARG A 137 64.21 56.24 -24.79
N SER A 138 65.33 55.58 -24.48
CA SER A 138 65.96 54.52 -25.30
C SER A 138 65.07 53.30 -25.55
N ASP A 139 64.16 53.01 -24.61
CA ASP A 139 63.34 51.80 -24.62
C ASP A 139 61.98 52.03 -25.31
N GLY A 140 61.79 53.23 -25.87
CA GLY A 140 60.49 53.73 -26.34
C GLY A 140 59.51 53.99 -25.20
N VAL A 141 58.40 54.66 -25.50
CA VAL A 141 57.36 54.98 -24.47
C VAL A 141 56.64 53.70 -23.97
N ALA A 142 56.91 52.52 -24.54
CA ALA A 142 56.22 51.27 -24.26
C ALA A 142 56.27 50.81 -22.78
N SER A 143 57.44 50.88 -22.12
CA SER A 143 57.59 50.48 -20.71
C SER A 143 56.76 51.35 -19.77
N LEU A 144 56.77 52.67 -20.01
CA LEU A 144 55.95 53.65 -19.31
C LEU A 144 54.46 53.32 -19.45
N LEU A 145 54.00 53.04 -20.68
CA LEU A 145 52.60 52.75 -20.98
C LEU A 145 52.11 51.45 -20.34
N SER A 146 52.96 50.42 -20.27
CA SER A 146 52.63 49.16 -19.60
C SER A 146 52.47 49.34 -18.09
N GLN A 147 53.32 50.13 -17.45
CA GLN A 147 53.19 50.48 -16.02
C GLN A 147 51.93 51.30 -15.76
N LEU A 148 51.65 52.30 -16.60
CA LEU A 148 50.44 53.11 -16.51
C LEU A 148 49.18 52.23 -16.63
N ARG A 149 49.12 51.34 -17.63
CA ARG A 149 48.01 50.38 -17.78
C ARG A 149 47.83 49.54 -16.51
N THR A 150 48.91 48.95 -16.00
CA THR A 150 48.84 48.05 -14.85
C THR A 150 48.29 48.76 -13.62
N ASN A 151 48.78 49.97 -13.33
CA ASN A 151 48.32 50.77 -12.19
C ASN A 151 46.88 51.26 -12.35
N LEU A 152 46.47 51.65 -13.57
CA LEU A 152 45.09 52.04 -13.88
C LEU A 152 44.11 50.89 -13.60
N LEU A 153 44.40 49.71 -14.15
CA LEU A 153 43.51 48.56 -14.06
C LEU A 153 43.40 48.01 -12.63
N LEU A 154 44.52 48.00 -11.88
CA LEU A 154 44.53 47.60 -10.48
C LEU A 154 43.66 48.51 -9.60
N LYS A 155 43.74 49.84 -9.79
CA LYS A 155 42.96 50.80 -9.01
C LYS A 155 41.45 50.66 -9.25
N ILE A 156 41.03 50.55 -10.51
CA ILE A 156 39.61 50.37 -10.85
C ILE A 156 39.07 49.03 -10.31
N SER A 157 39.90 47.98 -10.28
CA SER A 157 39.50 46.66 -9.78
C SER A 157 39.46 46.55 -8.25
N LEU A 158 40.14 47.43 -7.50
CA LEU A 158 40.21 47.38 -6.02
C LEU A 158 39.00 48.05 -5.35
N GLU A 159 38.51 49.17 -5.87
CA GLU A 159 37.33 49.88 -5.31
C GLU A 159 36.03 49.09 -5.47
N ASP A 160 35.89 48.33 -6.56
CA ASP A 160 34.70 47.52 -6.83
C ASP A 160 34.81 46.07 -6.33
N ARG A 161 35.87 45.70 -5.62
CA ARG A 161 36.02 44.34 -5.08
C ARG A 161 35.16 44.14 -3.85
N ILE A 162 34.46 43.00 -3.76
CA ILE A 162 33.76 42.57 -2.55
C ILE A 162 34.81 42.00 -1.58
N ALA A 163 35.10 42.74 -0.51
CA ALA A 163 36.07 42.34 0.51
C ALA A 163 35.51 41.23 1.41
N LYS A 164 34.24 41.36 1.81
CA LYS A 164 33.59 40.46 2.76
C LYS A 164 32.07 40.48 2.60
N ILE A 165 31.43 39.35 2.88
CA ILE A 165 29.98 39.22 2.98
C ILE A 165 29.66 38.70 4.40
N ASP A 166 28.82 39.43 5.13
CA ASP A 166 28.39 39.10 6.48
C ASP A 166 26.86 38.97 6.56
N PHE A 167 26.38 38.29 7.60
CA PHE A 167 24.96 38.09 7.88
C PHE A 167 24.66 38.45 9.34
N GLU A 168 23.60 39.21 9.56
CA GLU A 168 23.13 39.60 10.89
C GLU A 168 21.66 39.20 11.07
N GLY A 169 21.31 38.73 12.26
CA GLY A 169 19.92 38.40 12.62
C GLY A 169 19.47 36.97 12.33
N ASN A 170 20.29 36.16 11.63
CA ASN A 170 20.11 34.71 11.57
C ASN A 170 20.60 34.03 12.86
N ARG A 171 19.81 33.09 13.37
CA ARG A 171 20.07 32.33 14.60
C ARG A 171 19.88 30.84 14.37
N ARG A 172 18.78 30.45 13.71
CA ARG A 172 18.44 29.04 13.44
C ARG A 172 18.92 28.61 12.06
N ILE A 173 18.96 29.54 11.09
CA ILE A 173 19.52 29.27 9.76
C ILE A 173 21.00 29.60 9.78
N GLU A 174 21.85 28.61 9.50
CA GLU A 174 23.29 28.80 9.45
C GLU A 174 23.68 29.70 8.28
N SER A 175 24.63 30.61 8.51
CA SER A 175 25.13 31.54 7.48
C SER A 175 25.66 30.83 6.23
N GLY A 176 26.21 29.62 6.37
CA GLY A 176 26.67 28.80 5.26
C GLY A 176 25.56 28.40 4.28
N ALA A 177 24.34 28.11 4.77
CA ALA A 177 23.20 27.77 3.93
C ALA A 177 22.69 28.98 3.14
N ILE A 178 22.76 30.17 3.75
CA ILE A 178 22.41 31.44 3.10
C ILE A 178 23.46 31.77 2.03
N HIS A 179 24.74 31.49 2.30
CA HIS A 179 25.81 31.72 1.34
C HIS A 179 25.64 30.95 0.02
N GLN A 180 25.10 29.73 0.06
CA GLN A 180 24.93 28.89 -1.13
C GLN A 180 23.93 29.43 -2.16
N VAL A 181 23.02 30.31 -1.73
CA VAL A 181 22.01 30.90 -2.63
C VAL A 181 22.42 32.26 -3.19
N LEU A 182 23.57 32.81 -2.77
CA LEU A 182 24.08 34.09 -3.25
C LEU A 182 24.77 33.96 -4.60
N LYS A 183 24.58 34.96 -5.44
CA LYS A 183 25.32 35.24 -6.66
C LYS A 183 26.55 36.09 -6.37
N SER A 184 26.49 37.00 -5.39
CA SER A 184 27.66 37.77 -4.94
C SER A 184 28.66 36.86 -4.20
N ALA A 185 29.94 36.97 -4.54
CA ALA A 185 31.00 36.16 -3.94
C ALA A 185 32.13 37.04 -3.39
N GLN A 186 32.71 36.63 -2.26
CA GLN A 186 33.90 37.27 -1.72
C GLN A 186 35.05 37.23 -2.74
N GLY A 187 35.68 38.38 -2.98
CA GLY A 187 36.70 38.56 -4.00
C GLY A 187 36.19 38.84 -5.42
N GLY A 188 34.87 38.77 -5.65
CA GLY A 188 34.22 39.17 -6.91
C GLY A 188 34.04 40.68 -7.04
N LEU A 189 33.50 41.13 -8.18
CA LEU A 189 33.15 42.53 -8.40
C LEU A 189 31.75 42.83 -7.86
N TYR A 190 31.60 44.00 -7.25
CA TYR A 190 30.34 44.49 -6.71
C TYR A 190 29.39 44.92 -7.83
N SER A 191 28.16 44.40 -7.79
CA SER A 191 27.05 44.82 -8.64
C SER A 191 25.77 44.94 -7.82
N GLU A 192 25.10 46.08 -7.91
CA GLU A 192 23.82 46.33 -7.23
C GLU A 192 22.70 45.42 -7.76
N ALA A 193 22.77 45.02 -9.03
CA ALA A 193 21.84 44.06 -9.62
C ALA A 193 22.00 42.66 -8.99
N ASP A 194 23.24 42.26 -8.67
CA ASP A 194 23.53 40.99 -8.04
C ASP A 194 23.10 40.99 -6.56
N VAL A 195 23.32 42.09 -5.83
CA VAL A 195 22.83 42.24 -4.44
C VAL A 195 21.29 42.17 -4.38
N ASN A 196 20.59 42.80 -5.32
CA ASN A 196 19.13 42.70 -5.39
C ASN A 196 18.63 41.30 -5.77
N ALA A 197 19.37 40.57 -6.63
CA ALA A 197 19.08 39.18 -6.91
C ALA A 197 19.28 38.30 -5.68
N ASP A 198 20.31 38.60 -4.88
CA ASP A 198 20.63 37.90 -3.64
C ASP A 198 19.56 38.12 -2.57
N ILE A 199 19.10 39.36 -2.35
CA ILE A 199 17.97 39.64 -1.44
C ILE A 199 16.74 38.79 -1.82
N LYS A 200 16.41 38.72 -3.12
CA LYS A 200 15.30 37.91 -3.62
C LYS A 200 15.56 36.41 -3.42
N ALA A 201 16.78 35.93 -3.62
CA ALA A 201 17.15 34.54 -3.43
C ALA A 201 17.02 34.11 -1.97
N ILE A 202 17.52 34.93 -1.03
CA ILE A 202 17.41 34.72 0.42
C ILE A 202 15.93 34.73 0.85
N PHE A 203 15.14 35.71 0.37
CA PHE A 203 13.71 35.78 0.68
C PHE A 203 12.95 34.55 0.16
N LYS A 204 13.31 34.05 -1.04
CA LYS A 204 12.72 32.85 -1.65
C LYS A 204 13.00 31.56 -0.87
N MET A 205 14.01 31.53 0.01
CA MET A 205 14.21 30.41 0.93
C MET A 205 13.02 30.21 1.88
N GLY A 206 12.20 31.25 2.09
CA GLY A 206 10.94 31.15 2.83
C GLY A 206 11.07 31.24 4.36
N TYR A 207 12.29 31.33 4.90
CA TYR A 207 12.58 31.35 6.35
C TYR A 207 12.56 32.74 7.00
N PHE A 208 12.55 33.82 6.21
CA PHE A 208 12.70 35.20 6.71
C PHE A 208 11.45 36.04 6.43
N THR A 209 11.04 36.90 7.37
CA THR A 209 9.97 37.89 7.19
C THR A 209 10.45 39.11 6.43
N ASP A 210 11.72 39.49 6.63
CA ASP A 210 12.36 40.63 5.99
C ASP A 210 13.84 40.33 5.74
N VAL A 211 14.36 40.87 4.64
CA VAL A 211 15.74 40.71 4.18
C VAL A 211 16.19 42.04 3.58
N THR A 212 17.18 42.67 4.21
CA THR A 212 17.80 43.91 3.72
C THR A 212 19.31 43.73 3.59
N ALA A 213 19.95 44.57 2.77
CA ALA A 213 21.40 44.55 2.58
C ALA A 213 21.97 45.95 2.86
N ASP A 214 22.99 46.01 3.71
CA ASP A 214 23.76 47.21 4.01
C ASP A 214 25.16 47.06 3.40
N VAL A 215 25.61 48.07 2.65
CA VAL A 215 26.89 48.02 1.91
C VAL A 215 27.79 49.13 2.43
N LYS A 216 28.94 48.75 2.99
CA LYS A 216 29.93 49.69 3.53
C LYS A 216 31.23 49.62 2.74
N GLU A 217 31.80 50.78 2.43
CA GLU A 217 33.09 50.89 1.76
C GLU A 217 34.24 50.80 2.77
N GLY A 218 35.30 50.05 2.43
CA GLY A 218 36.49 49.88 3.25
C GLY A 218 37.78 49.90 2.42
N PRO A 219 38.95 49.97 3.09
CA PRO A 219 40.25 50.05 2.41
C PRO A 219 40.59 48.83 1.53
N ASP A 220 39.97 47.68 1.79
CA ASP A 220 40.17 46.43 1.03
C ASP A 220 39.04 46.12 0.01
N GLY A 221 38.07 47.04 -0.15
CA GLY A 221 36.88 46.89 -0.99
C GLY A 221 35.56 47.06 -0.23
N LYS A 222 34.44 46.64 -0.84
CA LYS A 222 33.08 46.76 -0.27
C LYS A 222 32.73 45.56 0.61
N THR A 223 32.11 45.84 1.77
CA THR A 223 31.56 44.83 2.67
C THR A 223 30.04 44.85 2.59
N ILE A 224 29.43 43.70 2.27
CA ILE A 224 27.98 43.54 2.16
C ILE A 224 27.48 42.82 3.41
N THR A 225 26.58 43.43 4.18
CA THR A 225 25.97 42.82 5.37
C THR A 225 24.48 42.61 5.12
N PHE A 226 24.02 41.36 5.07
CA PHE A 226 22.60 41.05 4.96
C PHE A 226 21.96 41.01 6.36
N ILE A 227 20.99 41.89 6.61
CA ILE A 227 20.23 41.96 7.86
C ILE A 227 18.93 41.17 7.68
N LEU A 228 18.74 40.16 8.53
CA LEU A 228 17.74 39.11 8.38
C LEU A 228 16.79 39.07 9.57
N GLN A 229 15.48 39.04 9.29
CA GLN A 229 14.48 38.78 10.32
C GLN A 229 13.88 37.38 10.11
N GLU A 230 14.31 36.39 10.90
CA GLU A 230 13.76 35.03 10.83
C GLU A 230 12.26 34.98 11.19
N LYS A 231 11.49 34.17 10.45
CA LYS A 231 10.10 33.86 10.76
C LYS A 231 9.99 33.10 12.09
N PRO A 232 8.95 33.38 12.89
CA PRO A 232 8.71 32.64 14.11
C PRO A 232 8.29 31.19 13.79
N GLN A 233 8.72 30.26 14.65
CA GLN A 233 8.44 28.83 14.53
C GLN A 233 7.65 28.32 15.73
N VAL A 234 6.96 27.20 15.56
CA VAL A 234 6.22 26.52 16.64
C VAL A 234 7.20 25.74 17.51
N THR A 235 7.38 26.15 18.75
CA THR A 235 8.31 25.51 19.70
C THR A 235 7.60 24.41 20.50
N GLU A 236 6.32 24.61 20.80
CA GLU A 236 5.51 23.70 21.59
C GLU A 236 4.06 23.70 21.09
N ILE A 237 3.42 22.53 21.12
CA ILE A 237 1.98 22.37 20.90
C ILE A 237 1.39 21.93 22.24
N SER A 238 0.46 22.70 22.78
CA SER A 238 -0.21 22.40 24.05
C SER A 238 -1.68 22.08 23.79
N ILE A 239 -2.12 20.91 24.19
CA ILE A 239 -3.52 20.49 24.10
C ILE A 239 -4.09 20.49 25.51
N GLN A 240 -5.20 21.21 25.71
CA GLN A 240 -5.80 21.42 27.02
C GLN A 240 -7.29 21.07 26.99
N GLY A 241 -7.78 20.44 28.05
CA GLY A 241 -9.20 20.10 28.22
C GLY A 241 -9.63 18.77 27.62
N ASN A 242 -8.72 18.00 27.02
CA ASN A 242 -8.95 16.63 26.57
C ASN A 242 -8.87 15.64 27.75
N LYS A 243 -10.03 15.19 28.26
CA LYS A 243 -10.13 14.18 29.33
C LYS A 243 -10.60 12.82 28.79
N LYS A 244 -11.35 12.81 27.69
CA LYS A 244 -11.94 11.61 27.08
C LYS A 244 -11.10 11.06 25.93
N ILE A 245 -10.37 11.92 25.22
CA ILE A 245 -9.44 11.52 24.14
C ILE A 245 -7.99 11.77 24.57
N SER A 246 -7.13 10.79 24.31
CA SER A 246 -5.71 10.89 24.67
C SER A 246 -4.98 11.97 23.87
N THR A 247 -4.02 12.65 24.49
CA THR A 247 -3.23 13.68 23.81
C THR A 247 -2.51 13.13 22.58
N SER A 248 -2.01 11.89 22.64
CA SER A 248 -1.33 11.23 21.52
C SER A 248 -2.25 10.97 20.32
N GLU A 249 -3.53 10.62 20.53
CA GLU A 249 -4.50 10.47 19.43
C GLU A 249 -4.75 11.82 18.74
N ILE A 250 -4.86 12.90 19.52
CA ILE A 250 -5.06 14.26 19.00
C ILE A 250 -3.83 14.71 18.22
N GLU A 251 -2.63 14.55 18.78
CA GLU A 251 -1.37 14.87 18.09
C GLU A 251 -1.19 14.09 16.79
N GLY A 252 -1.65 12.84 16.74
CA GLY A 252 -1.59 11.99 15.55
C GLY A 252 -2.37 12.54 14.36
N VAL A 253 -3.41 13.36 14.57
CA VAL A 253 -4.19 13.98 13.49
C VAL A 253 -3.74 15.40 13.13
N LEU A 254 -2.81 16.00 13.88
CA LEU A 254 -2.32 17.35 13.62
C LEU A 254 -1.35 17.37 12.44
N THR A 255 -1.41 18.44 11.65
CA THR A 255 -0.45 18.72 10.58
C THR A 255 0.62 19.73 10.99
N VAL A 256 0.30 20.60 11.93
CA VAL A 256 1.29 21.48 12.58
C VAL A 256 2.20 20.61 13.43
N ARG A 257 3.51 20.78 13.25
CA ARG A 257 4.55 20.13 14.05
C ARG A 257 5.47 21.15 14.68
N THR A 258 6.08 20.79 15.80
CA THR A 258 7.16 21.56 16.41
C THR A 258 8.31 21.75 15.42
N LYS A 259 9.05 22.86 15.54
CA LYS A 259 10.18 23.27 14.67
C LYS A 259 9.79 23.61 13.23
N GLN A 260 8.50 23.78 12.94
CA GLN A 260 8.02 24.32 11.66
C GLN A 260 7.65 25.79 11.76
N ILE A 261 7.75 26.51 10.65
CA ILE A 261 7.22 27.88 10.53
C ILE A 261 5.70 27.83 10.73
N ILE A 262 5.19 28.74 11.56
CA ILE A 262 3.76 28.83 11.81
C ILE A 262 2.99 29.11 10.50
N ASN A 263 1.94 28.33 10.28
CA ASN A 263 0.98 28.58 9.21
C ASN A 263 -0.43 28.58 9.83
N GLN A 264 -1.06 29.75 9.84
CA GLN A 264 -2.37 29.94 10.47
C GLN A 264 -3.49 29.14 9.78
N GLU A 265 -3.40 28.92 8.47
CA GLU A 265 -4.35 28.08 7.75
C GLU A 265 -4.23 26.61 8.17
N LYS A 266 -2.99 26.12 8.39
CA LYS A 266 -2.77 24.77 8.94
C LYS A 266 -3.32 24.63 10.36
N VAL A 267 -3.15 25.64 11.22
CA VAL A 267 -3.72 25.64 12.58
C VAL A 267 -5.26 25.56 12.52
N LYS A 268 -5.90 26.38 11.69
CA LYS A 268 -7.37 26.32 11.49
C LYS A 268 -7.83 24.98 10.90
N ALA A 269 -7.07 24.41 9.97
CA ALA A 269 -7.36 23.09 9.43
C ALA A 269 -7.23 22.01 10.52
N ASP A 270 -6.25 22.12 11.39
CA ASP A 270 -6.07 21.22 12.53
C ASP A 270 -7.21 21.33 13.54
N VAL A 271 -7.74 22.53 13.83
CA VAL A 271 -8.98 22.68 14.63
C VAL A 271 -10.11 21.84 14.05
N LYS A 272 -10.30 21.88 12.72
CA LYS A 272 -11.32 21.06 12.03
C LYS A 272 -11.01 19.56 12.12
N ARG A 273 -9.75 19.14 12.04
CA ARG A 273 -9.34 17.72 12.20
C ARG A 273 -9.58 17.22 13.61
N ILE A 274 -9.25 18.01 14.62
CA ILE A 274 -9.54 17.70 16.03
C ILE A 274 -11.06 17.57 16.19
N LYS A 275 -11.85 18.51 15.68
CA LYS A 275 -13.32 18.43 15.74
C LYS A 275 -13.84 17.15 15.08
N ASN A 276 -13.36 16.81 13.89
CA ASN A 276 -13.73 15.57 13.20
C ASN A 276 -13.33 14.30 13.99
N LEU A 277 -12.20 14.33 14.72
CA LEU A 277 -11.79 13.24 15.61
C LEU A 277 -12.79 13.07 16.76
N TYR A 278 -13.21 14.16 17.40
CA TYR A 278 -14.26 14.14 18.43
C TYR A 278 -15.61 13.66 17.87
N ASP A 279 -16.02 14.16 16.70
CA ASP A 279 -17.23 13.74 16.01
C ASP A 279 -17.21 12.22 15.73
N SER A 280 -16.06 11.68 15.31
CA SER A 280 -15.89 10.25 15.02
C SER A 280 -16.04 9.35 16.26
N LYS A 281 -15.84 9.92 17.46
CA LYS A 281 -15.96 9.25 18.75
C LYS A 281 -17.31 9.56 19.44
N GLY A 282 -18.21 10.29 18.79
CA GLY A 282 -19.54 10.61 19.31
C GLY A 282 -19.68 11.94 20.07
N TYR A 283 -18.65 12.79 20.08
CA TYR A 283 -18.63 14.07 20.80
C TYR A 283 -18.92 15.26 19.86
N TYR A 284 -20.11 15.27 19.24
CA TYR A 284 -20.47 16.24 18.18
C TYR A 284 -20.52 17.70 18.64
N ASN A 285 -20.76 17.91 19.94
CA ASN A 285 -20.82 19.23 20.54
C ASN A 285 -19.46 19.69 21.06
N ALA A 286 -18.36 19.01 20.75
CA ALA A 286 -17.03 19.42 21.18
C ALA A 286 -16.67 20.79 20.58
N GLU A 287 -16.24 21.72 21.44
CA GLU A 287 -15.74 23.02 21.04
C GLU A 287 -14.21 22.98 21.06
N VAL A 288 -13.58 23.42 19.98
CA VAL A 288 -12.11 23.48 19.86
C VAL A 288 -11.74 24.91 19.50
N ALA A 289 -11.01 25.57 20.39
CA ALA A 289 -10.48 26.91 20.19
C ALA A 289 -8.95 26.86 20.07
N ASP A 290 -8.40 27.56 19.07
CA ASP A 290 -6.96 27.76 18.93
C ASP A 290 -6.52 29.11 19.50
N SER A 291 -5.32 29.15 20.07
CA SER A 291 -4.62 30.40 20.36
C SER A 291 -3.13 30.25 20.15
N ILE A 292 -2.50 31.28 19.57
CA ILE A 292 -1.05 31.35 19.38
C ILE A 292 -0.49 32.28 20.45
N GLU A 293 0.27 31.72 21.39
CA GLU A 293 0.88 32.45 22.49
C GLU A 293 2.38 32.66 22.23
N LYS A 294 2.92 33.81 22.63
CA LYS A 294 4.36 34.06 22.57
C LYS A 294 5.03 33.36 23.75
N ALA A 295 5.94 32.43 23.47
CA ALA A 295 6.76 31.73 24.46
C ALA A 295 8.19 32.33 24.56
N GLY A 296 8.34 33.60 24.18
CA GLY A 296 9.61 34.35 24.08
C GLY A 296 9.59 35.34 22.91
N ASP A 297 10.69 36.06 22.67
CA ASP A 297 10.77 37.07 21.60
C ASP A 297 10.58 36.51 20.18
N LYS A 298 10.85 35.21 19.96
CA LYS A 298 10.78 34.53 18.65
C LYS A 298 10.32 33.05 18.71
N ASP A 299 9.66 32.65 19.79
CA ASP A 299 9.14 31.29 20.01
C ASP A 299 7.61 31.35 20.12
N LEU A 300 6.89 30.53 19.35
CA LEU A 300 5.43 30.46 19.40
C LEU A 300 4.97 29.14 20.01
N ARG A 301 4.00 29.22 20.92
CA ARG A 301 3.26 28.08 21.44
C ARG A 301 1.87 28.07 20.80
N VAL A 302 1.52 26.96 20.16
CA VAL A 302 0.16 26.74 19.64
C VAL A 302 -0.64 26.01 20.71
N VAL A 303 -1.71 26.62 21.20
CA VAL A 303 -2.57 26.05 22.24
C VAL A 303 -3.92 25.70 21.64
N PHE A 304 -4.33 24.44 21.76
CA PHE A 304 -5.67 23.97 21.44
C PHE A 304 -6.44 23.76 22.75
N ARG A 305 -7.45 24.59 23.01
CA ARG A 305 -8.36 24.46 24.15
C ARG A 305 -9.61 23.72 23.70
N ILE A 306 -9.87 22.58 24.32
CA ILE A 306 -10.96 21.68 23.94
C ILE A 306 -11.96 21.61 25.10
N LYS A 307 -13.24 21.77 24.77
CA LYS A 307 -14.35 21.50 25.66
C LYS A 307 -15.15 20.35 25.05
N GLU A 308 -14.93 19.16 25.59
CA GLU A 308 -15.39 17.90 24.97
C GLU A 308 -16.92 17.73 24.99
N ASN A 309 -17.60 18.29 26.01
CA ASN A 309 -19.04 18.12 26.26
C ASN A 309 -19.45 16.62 26.36
N GLU A 310 -20.75 16.34 26.50
CA GLU A 310 -21.25 14.96 26.62
C GLU A 310 -21.33 14.24 25.26
N GLN A 311 -21.10 12.92 25.29
CA GLN A 311 -21.24 12.06 24.12
C GLN A 311 -22.72 11.91 23.77
N LEU A 312 -23.07 12.08 22.50
CA LEU A 312 -24.43 11.92 22.00
C LEU A 312 -24.54 10.67 21.14
N TYR A 313 -25.70 10.02 21.20
CA TYR A 313 -26.00 8.83 20.44
C TYR A 313 -27.29 9.00 19.64
N ILE A 314 -27.42 8.26 18.54
CA ILE A 314 -28.63 8.18 17.73
C ILE A 314 -29.71 7.48 18.56
N ARG A 315 -30.75 8.23 18.90
CA ARG A 315 -31.89 7.72 19.65
C ARG A 315 -32.95 7.15 18.74
N SER A 316 -33.23 7.84 17.63
CA SER A 316 -34.24 7.41 16.66
C SER A 316 -33.89 7.81 15.24
N ILE A 317 -34.12 6.87 14.31
CA ILE A 317 -34.13 7.05 12.87
C ILE A 317 -35.58 6.97 12.41
N VAL A 318 -36.06 8.04 11.79
CA VAL A 318 -37.44 8.18 11.33
C VAL A 318 -37.45 8.29 9.81
N PHE A 319 -38.32 7.51 9.18
CA PHE A 319 -38.58 7.60 7.75
C PHE A 319 -39.93 8.26 7.52
N GLU A 320 -40.01 9.16 6.55
CA GLU A 320 -41.26 9.77 6.12
C GLU A 320 -41.48 9.48 4.64
N GLY A 321 -42.70 9.09 4.29
CA GLY A 321 -43.09 8.79 2.90
C GLY A 321 -42.82 7.36 2.43
N ASN A 322 -42.35 6.47 3.32
CA ASN A 322 -42.29 5.03 3.06
C ASN A 322 -43.68 4.38 3.25
N LEU A 323 -44.31 3.95 2.16
CA LEU A 323 -45.63 3.30 2.14
C LEU A 323 -45.51 1.83 1.72
N ALA A 324 -44.58 1.51 0.82
CA ALA A 324 -44.36 0.16 0.30
C ALA A 324 -43.54 -0.71 1.25
N PHE A 325 -42.59 -0.12 1.98
CA PHE A 325 -41.72 -0.83 2.93
C PHE A 325 -41.86 -0.28 4.35
N SER A 326 -41.77 -1.16 5.33
CA SER A 326 -41.82 -0.77 6.73
C SER A 326 -40.52 -0.07 7.16
N SER A 327 -40.62 0.86 8.11
CA SER A 327 -39.43 1.52 8.66
C SER A 327 -38.43 0.53 9.27
N LYS A 328 -38.90 -0.62 9.78
CA LYS A 328 -38.03 -1.67 10.34
C LYS A 328 -37.18 -2.34 9.25
N GLU A 329 -37.75 -2.61 8.09
CA GLU A 329 -37.02 -3.17 6.94
C GLU A 329 -35.94 -2.19 6.46
N LEU A 330 -36.29 -0.91 6.33
CA LEU A 330 -35.33 0.12 5.92
C LEU A 330 -34.19 0.27 6.93
N LYS A 331 -34.48 0.27 8.25
CA LYS A 331 -33.43 0.29 9.30
C LYS A 331 -32.49 -0.90 9.17
N SER A 332 -33.01 -2.10 8.89
CA SER A 332 -32.19 -3.32 8.80
C SER A 332 -31.18 -3.32 7.63
N MET A 333 -31.38 -2.45 6.63
CA MET A 333 -30.47 -2.28 5.49
C MET A 333 -29.38 -1.23 5.75
N MET A 334 -29.54 -0.43 6.79
CA MET A 334 -28.57 0.59 7.18
C MET A 334 -27.49 -0.02 8.06
N THR A 335 -26.29 0.54 7.96
CA THR A 335 -25.19 0.25 8.88
C THR A 335 -25.32 1.11 10.14
N THR A 336 -25.87 2.30 9.97
CA THR A 336 -26.19 3.26 11.04
C THR A 336 -27.38 2.74 11.85
N ASN A 337 -27.15 2.52 13.15
CA ASN A 337 -28.14 1.96 14.05
C ASN A 337 -28.45 2.91 15.22
N GLU A 338 -29.67 2.79 15.74
CA GLU A 338 -30.07 3.41 17.01
C GLU A 338 -29.30 2.81 18.19
N TRP A 339 -29.18 3.55 19.28
CA TRP A 339 -28.68 3.03 20.56
C TRP A 339 -29.49 1.77 20.95
N GLY A 340 -28.78 0.68 21.29
CA GLY A 340 -29.37 -0.59 21.76
C GLY A 340 -28.86 -1.05 23.13
N ILE A 341 -29.46 -2.13 23.66
CA ILE A 341 -29.12 -2.70 24.98
C ILE A 341 -27.69 -3.26 25.09
N PHE A 342 -27.02 -3.53 23.96
CA PHE A 342 -25.64 -4.03 23.90
C PHE A 342 -24.60 -2.97 23.47
N HIS A 343 -24.92 -1.68 23.58
CA HIS A 343 -24.00 -0.61 23.14
C HIS A 343 -22.64 -0.59 23.86
N PHE A 344 -22.50 -1.31 24.97
CA PHE A 344 -21.24 -1.44 25.70
C PHE A 344 -20.26 -2.43 25.05
N LEU A 345 -20.74 -3.26 24.11
CA LEU A 345 -19.94 -4.23 23.34
C LEU A 345 -19.74 -3.80 21.87
N THR A 346 -20.54 -2.85 21.37
CA THR A 346 -20.55 -2.45 19.96
C THR A 346 -20.56 -0.91 19.81
N ASP A 347 -19.99 -0.38 18.74
CA ASP A 347 -20.05 1.05 18.39
C ASP A 347 -21.46 1.53 17.95
N SER A 348 -22.52 0.83 18.38
CA SER A 348 -23.91 1.13 18.00
C SER A 348 -24.38 2.46 18.59
N GLY A 349 -25.15 3.22 17.80
CA GLY A 349 -25.64 4.55 18.18
C GLY A 349 -24.66 5.70 17.91
N ILE A 350 -23.41 5.46 17.50
CA ILE A 350 -22.49 6.56 17.11
C ILE A 350 -22.81 7.00 15.66
N LEU A 351 -23.15 8.26 15.47
CA LEU A 351 -23.44 8.84 14.15
C LEU A 351 -22.15 9.09 13.34
N LYS A 352 -21.99 8.39 12.23
CA LYS A 352 -20.96 8.68 11.24
C LYS A 352 -21.64 9.24 9.98
N ILE A 353 -21.48 10.54 9.72
CA ILE A 353 -22.20 11.24 8.64
C ILE A 353 -21.94 10.58 7.27
N GLU A 354 -20.70 10.22 6.98
CA GLU A 354 -20.34 9.56 5.71
C GLU A 354 -20.97 8.17 5.60
N GLN A 355 -21.08 7.43 6.71
CA GLN A 355 -21.79 6.14 6.74
C GLN A 355 -23.29 6.33 6.50
N LEU A 356 -23.89 7.36 7.11
CA LEU A 356 -25.31 7.67 6.94
C LEU A 356 -25.64 8.06 5.49
N LYS A 357 -24.78 8.85 4.82
CA LYS A 357 -24.93 9.16 3.38
C LYS A 357 -24.85 7.91 2.52
N GLN A 358 -23.92 7.00 2.83
CA GLN A 358 -23.84 5.71 2.14
C GLN A 358 -25.10 4.88 2.38
N ASP A 359 -25.64 4.86 3.60
CA ASP A 359 -26.87 4.16 3.92
C ASP A 359 -28.07 4.75 3.15
N VAL A 360 -28.19 6.09 3.06
CA VAL A 360 -29.21 6.76 2.23
C VAL A 360 -29.08 6.37 0.75
N ALA A 361 -27.86 6.35 0.21
CA ALA A 361 -27.62 5.90 -1.16
C ALA A 361 -28.01 4.41 -1.35
N LYS A 362 -27.71 3.54 -0.38
CA LYS A 362 -28.13 2.13 -0.39
C LYS A 362 -29.65 2.01 -0.39
N LEU A 363 -30.35 2.78 0.43
CA LEU A 363 -31.82 2.80 0.44
C LEU A 363 -32.37 3.24 -0.92
N ASN A 364 -31.80 4.28 -1.53
CA ASN A 364 -32.22 4.72 -2.86
C ASN A 364 -32.04 3.62 -3.92
N VAL A 365 -30.89 2.93 -3.90
CA VAL A 365 -30.64 1.77 -4.76
C VAL A 365 -31.62 0.63 -4.46
N PHE A 366 -31.95 0.38 -3.19
CA PHE A 366 -32.92 -0.63 -2.80
C PHE A 366 -34.31 -0.37 -3.42
N TYR A 367 -34.82 0.86 -3.38
CA TYR A 367 -36.09 1.20 -4.03
C TYR A 367 -36.01 0.99 -5.56
N LEU A 368 -34.94 1.46 -6.21
CA LEU A 368 -34.71 1.27 -7.65
C LEU A 368 -34.61 -0.21 -8.04
N ASN A 369 -34.11 -1.06 -7.14
CA ASN A 369 -34.02 -2.51 -7.32
C ASN A 369 -35.36 -3.24 -7.09
N ASN A 370 -36.35 -2.59 -6.49
CA ASN A 370 -37.68 -3.16 -6.22
C ASN A 370 -38.80 -2.56 -7.10
N GLY A 371 -38.44 -2.01 -8.26
CA GLY A 371 -39.39 -1.54 -9.27
C GLY A 371 -39.76 -0.06 -9.17
N PHE A 372 -39.22 0.69 -8.21
CA PHE A 372 -39.54 2.10 -8.03
C PHE A 372 -38.57 3.00 -8.79
N ILE A 373 -38.76 3.14 -10.11
CA ILE A 373 -37.81 3.83 -11.01
C ILE A 373 -37.65 5.32 -10.68
N ASN A 374 -38.72 5.94 -10.18
CA ASN A 374 -38.74 7.36 -9.82
C ASN A 374 -38.55 7.58 -8.32
N ALA A 375 -38.08 6.56 -7.59
CA ALA A 375 -37.81 6.71 -6.17
C ALA A 375 -36.70 7.72 -5.93
N GLN A 376 -36.92 8.59 -4.94
CA GLN A 376 -35.93 9.54 -4.48
C GLN A 376 -35.90 9.53 -2.95
N VAL A 377 -34.75 9.14 -2.40
CA VAL A 377 -34.45 9.31 -0.97
C VAL A 377 -33.75 10.64 -0.78
N GLY A 378 -34.33 11.52 0.04
CA GLY A 378 -33.79 12.83 0.36
C GLY A 378 -32.57 12.77 1.28
N GLU A 379 -31.84 13.89 1.35
CA GLU A 379 -30.73 14.05 2.29
C GLU A 379 -31.22 13.89 3.75
N PRO A 380 -30.44 13.27 4.63
CA PRO A 380 -30.83 13.05 6.02
C PRO A 380 -30.84 14.37 6.80
N GLU A 381 -31.96 14.67 7.44
CA GLU A 381 -32.10 15.79 8.38
C GLU A 381 -31.68 15.32 9.78
N ILE A 382 -30.60 15.91 10.30
CA ILE A 382 -30.06 15.57 11.63
C ILE A 382 -30.44 16.66 12.62
N SER A 383 -31.12 16.26 13.69
CA SER A 383 -31.48 17.15 14.81
C SER A 383 -30.78 16.70 16.09
N TYR A 384 -30.27 17.68 16.82
CA TYR A 384 -29.56 17.49 18.09
C TYR A 384 -30.44 18.01 19.23
N ASP A 385 -30.80 17.16 20.17
CA ASP A 385 -31.49 17.56 21.40
C ASP A 385 -30.66 17.19 22.64
N ALA A 386 -31.07 17.68 23.82
CA ALA A 386 -30.41 17.33 25.08
C ALA A 386 -30.54 15.83 25.45
N LYS A 387 -31.28 15.04 24.67
CA LYS A 387 -31.59 13.62 24.90
C LYS A 387 -30.92 12.69 23.88
N GLY A 388 -30.17 13.22 22.90
CA GLY A 388 -29.51 12.46 21.84
C GLY A 388 -29.67 13.06 20.44
N ILE A 389 -29.50 12.21 19.43
CA ILE A 389 -29.58 12.58 18.01
C ILE A 389 -30.79 11.91 17.37
N THR A 390 -31.59 12.68 16.63
CA THR A 390 -32.67 12.16 15.79
C THR A 390 -32.35 12.39 14.31
N VAL A 391 -32.39 11.31 13.53
CA VAL A 391 -32.14 11.33 12.08
C VAL A 391 -33.46 11.11 11.35
N LYS A 392 -33.84 12.06 10.50
CA LYS A 392 -35.05 11.97 9.67
C LYS A 392 -34.66 11.83 8.20
N ILE A 393 -35.23 10.84 7.52
CA ILE A 393 -34.98 10.55 6.10
C ILE A 393 -36.30 10.59 5.35
N SER A 394 -36.44 11.56 4.45
CA SER A 394 -37.63 11.74 3.61
C SER A 394 -37.52 10.89 2.36
N ILE A 395 -38.57 10.13 2.02
CA ILE A 395 -38.61 9.20 0.88
C ILE A 395 -39.80 9.55 -0.01
N GLN A 396 -39.55 9.68 -1.31
CA GLN A 396 -40.58 9.72 -2.34
C GLN A 396 -40.49 8.43 -3.15
N GLU A 397 -41.36 7.45 -2.87
CA GLU A 397 -41.26 6.13 -3.50
C GLU A 397 -41.60 6.15 -5.00
N GLY A 398 -42.58 6.95 -5.39
CA GLY A 398 -43.12 6.93 -6.76
C GLY A 398 -43.94 5.65 -7.06
N LYS A 399 -44.22 5.39 -8.34
CA LYS A 399 -44.95 4.19 -8.76
C LYS A 399 -44.00 3.00 -8.86
N GLN A 400 -44.48 1.83 -8.46
CA GLN A 400 -43.79 0.57 -8.70
C GLN A 400 -44.10 0.05 -10.11
N PHE A 401 -43.08 -0.42 -10.81
CA PHE A 401 -43.18 -0.97 -12.17
C PHE A 401 -42.79 -2.45 -12.21
N ARG A 402 -43.60 -3.24 -12.92
CA ARG A 402 -43.34 -4.64 -13.27
C ARG A 402 -42.43 -4.76 -14.48
N VAL A 403 -41.79 -5.91 -14.65
CA VAL A 403 -41.04 -6.20 -15.87
C VAL A 403 -42.04 -6.38 -17.03
N GLY A 404 -41.82 -5.63 -18.11
CA GLY A 404 -42.56 -5.75 -19.36
C GLY A 404 -41.87 -6.68 -20.34
N LYS A 405 -41.75 -6.27 -21.59
CA LYS A 405 -41.04 -7.02 -22.64
C LYS A 405 -39.53 -6.86 -22.47
N VAL A 406 -38.82 -7.98 -22.38
CA VAL A 406 -37.36 -8.04 -22.44
C VAL A 406 -36.93 -8.56 -23.80
N ALA A 407 -36.01 -7.85 -24.47
CA ALA A 407 -35.53 -8.23 -25.79
C ALA A 407 -34.03 -8.00 -25.95
N VAL A 408 -33.40 -8.83 -26.79
CA VAL A 408 -32.01 -8.69 -27.20
C VAL A 408 -31.99 -8.40 -28.71
N THR A 409 -31.28 -7.36 -29.12
CA THR A 409 -31.22 -6.88 -30.51
C THR A 409 -29.78 -6.51 -30.89
N GLY A 410 -29.52 -6.26 -32.17
CA GLY A 410 -28.19 -5.85 -32.66
C GLY A 410 -27.44 -7.02 -33.28
N ASP A 411 -26.12 -7.03 -33.11
CA ASP A 411 -25.25 -8.03 -33.73
C ASP A 411 -25.49 -9.44 -33.19
N GLN A 412 -25.43 -10.45 -34.08
CA GLN A 412 -25.44 -11.86 -33.70
C GLN A 412 -24.01 -12.36 -33.39
N LEU A 413 -23.93 -13.16 -32.33
CA LEU A 413 -22.75 -13.92 -31.94
C LEU A 413 -22.67 -15.24 -32.72
N LYS A 414 -21.47 -15.84 -32.79
CA LYS A 414 -21.22 -17.05 -33.57
C LYS A 414 -21.67 -18.32 -32.84
N LYS A 415 -21.50 -18.38 -31.51
CA LYS A 415 -21.79 -19.59 -30.71
C LYS A 415 -23.17 -19.54 -30.05
N THR A 416 -23.68 -18.34 -29.75
CA THR A 416 -24.93 -18.19 -28.99
C THR A 416 -25.93 -17.28 -29.71
N SER A 417 -27.18 -17.74 -29.85
CA SER A 417 -28.25 -16.94 -30.47
C SER A 417 -28.86 -15.94 -29.48
N HIS A 418 -29.55 -14.91 -30.00
CA HIS A 418 -30.28 -13.96 -29.15
C HIS A 418 -31.33 -14.63 -28.26
N GLU A 419 -31.96 -15.72 -28.72
CA GLU A 419 -32.93 -16.49 -27.96
C GLU A 419 -32.28 -17.20 -26.76
N GLN A 420 -31.12 -17.83 -26.97
CA GLN A 420 -30.36 -18.48 -25.91
C GLN A 420 -29.84 -17.47 -24.87
N LEU A 421 -29.40 -16.29 -25.32
CA LEU A 421 -29.01 -15.20 -24.41
C LEU A 421 -30.20 -14.71 -23.59
N LEU A 422 -31.38 -14.55 -24.23
CA LEU A 422 -32.61 -14.11 -23.59
C LEU A 422 -33.05 -15.09 -22.49
N GLU A 423 -32.98 -16.40 -22.71
CA GLU A 423 -33.33 -17.41 -21.70
C GLU A 423 -32.46 -17.35 -20.43
N GLN A 424 -31.22 -16.89 -20.56
CA GLN A 424 -30.26 -16.78 -19.45
C GLN A 424 -30.34 -15.44 -18.70
N LEU A 425 -30.95 -14.41 -19.30
CA LEU A 425 -31.20 -13.14 -18.59
C LEU A 425 -31.97 -13.39 -17.30
N LYS A 426 -31.70 -12.58 -16.28
CA LYS A 426 -32.35 -12.70 -14.97
C LYS A 426 -33.56 -11.80 -14.88
N LEU A 427 -33.58 -10.68 -15.59
CA LEU A 427 -34.68 -9.70 -15.52
C LEU A 427 -36.02 -10.30 -15.98
N ASN A 428 -36.02 -11.13 -17.02
CA ASN A 428 -37.25 -11.76 -17.54
C ASN A 428 -37.88 -12.78 -16.56
N LYS A 429 -37.15 -13.18 -15.50
CA LYS A 429 -37.61 -14.07 -14.42
C LYS A 429 -38.04 -13.29 -13.17
N GLN A 430 -37.98 -11.96 -13.19
CA GLN A 430 -38.41 -11.11 -12.09
C GLN A 430 -39.83 -10.59 -12.31
N GLU A 431 -40.59 -10.44 -11.23
CA GLU A 431 -41.90 -9.78 -11.28
C GLU A 431 -41.74 -8.25 -11.44
N PHE A 432 -40.82 -7.66 -10.68
CA PHE A 432 -40.60 -6.21 -10.64
C PHE A 432 -39.31 -5.80 -11.33
N TYR A 433 -39.30 -4.60 -11.91
CA TYR A 433 -38.10 -4.04 -12.51
C TYR A 433 -36.99 -3.91 -11.46
N ASN A 434 -35.79 -4.39 -11.77
CA ASN A 434 -34.66 -4.33 -10.85
C ASN A 434 -33.43 -3.81 -11.59
N ARG A 435 -32.98 -2.61 -11.22
CA ARG A 435 -31.84 -1.94 -11.85
C ARG A 435 -30.54 -2.73 -11.71
N GLU A 436 -30.27 -3.33 -10.56
CA GLU A 436 -29.08 -4.16 -10.35
C GLU A 436 -29.10 -5.40 -11.26
N ILE A 437 -30.27 -6.01 -11.46
CA ILE A 437 -30.40 -7.14 -12.38
C ILE A 437 -30.16 -6.69 -13.83
N VAL A 438 -30.64 -5.51 -14.23
CA VAL A 438 -30.32 -4.94 -15.55
C VAL A 438 -28.82 -4.80 -15.76
N LEU A 439 -28.09 -4.30 -14.76
CA LEU A 439 -26.63 -4.19 -14.81
C LEU A 439 -25.95 -5.57 -14.90
N LYS A 440 -26.41 -6.56 -14.12
CA LYS A 440 -25.90 -7.94 -14.20
C LYS A 440 -26.17 -8.59 -15.55
N ASP A 441 -27.32 -8.30 -16.17
CA ASP A 441 -27.66 -8.79 -17.50
C ASP A 441 -26.78 -8.12 -18.57
N ILE A 442 -26.47 -6.82 -18.45
CA ILE A 442 -25.50 -6.12 -19.31
C ILE A 442 -24.12 -6.74 -19.16
N GLU A 443 -23.65 -6.98 -17.93
CA GLU A 443 -22.37 -7.64 -17.67
C GLU A 443 -22.32 -9.04 -18.29
N TYR A 444 -23.37 -9.84 -18.12
CA TYR A 444 -23.48 -11.18 -18.71
C TYR A 444 -23.43 -11.14 -20.24
N LEU A 445 -24.21 -10.26 -20.87
CA LEU A 445 -24.23 -10.12 -22.33
C LEU A 445 -22.86 -9.63 -22.86
N THR A 446 -22.25 -8.65 -22.19
CA THR A 446 -20.91 -8.15 -22.53
C THR A 446 -19.87 -9.26 -22.40
N GLN A 447 -19.93 -10.04 -21.31
CA GLN A 447 -19.05 -11.19 -21.09
C GLN A 447 -19.23 -12.27 -22.16
N ALA A 448 -20.47 -12.57 -22.56
CA ALA A 448 -20.75 -13.53 -23.64
C ALA A 448 -20.11 -13.08 -24.98
N CYS A 449 -20.15 -11.78 -25.30
CA CYS A 449 -19.43 -11.24 -26.45
C CYS A 449 -17.91 -11.36 -26.29
N ASN A 450 -17.40 -10.92 -25.14
CA ASN A 450 -15.98 -10.93 -24.85
C ASN A 450 -15.40 -12.34 -24.93
N ASP A 451 -16.12 -13.38 -24.48
CA ASP A 451 -15.68 -14.78 -24.51
C ASP A 451 -15.72 -15.42 -25.92
N GLU A 452 -16.35 -14.75 -26.89
CA GLU A 452 -16.18 -15.03 -28.32
C GLU A 452 -15.07 -14.19 -28.97
N GLY A 453 -14.32 -13.43 -28.19
CA GLY A 453 -13.19 -12.62 -28.63
C GLY A 453 -13.48 -11.14 -28.89
N TYR A 454 -14.70 -10.68 -28.64
CA TYR A 454 -15.10 -9.31 -28.94
C TYR A 454 -14.81 -8.40 -27.73
N ALA A 455 -13.56 -7.96 -27.56
CA ALA A 455 -13.11 -7.24 -26.35
C ALA A 455 -13.80 -5.89 -26.13
N TYR A 456 -14.13 -5.17 -27.20
CA TYR A 456 -14.74 -3.84 -27.16
C TYR A 456 -16.25 -3.88 -27.44
N ALA A 457 -16.90 -4.98 -27.12
CA ALA A 457 -18.35 -5.10 -27.26
C ALA A 457 -19.07 -4.11 -26.31
N ASP A 458 -20.10 -3.46 -26.83
CA ASP A 458 -20.96 -2.55 -26.07
C ASP A 458 -22.39 -3.11 -26.02
N VAL A 459 -22.97 -3.10 -24.82
CA VAL A 459 -24.35 -3.52 -24.57
C VAL A 459 -25.10 -2.35 -23.95
N SER A 460 -25.85 -1.65 -24.79
CA SER A 460 -26.59 -0.46 -24.39
C SER A 460 -28.06 -0.83 -24.06
N PRO A 461 -28.53 -0.62 -22.82
CA PRO A 461 -29.93 -0.87 -22.46
C PRO A 461 -30.83 0.30 -22.91
N ARG A 462 -31.93 -0.01 -23.60
CA ARG A 462 -33.04 0.92 -23.83
C ARG A 462 -34.17 0.59 -22.89
N ILE A 463 -34.38 1.46 -21.90
CA ILE A 463 -35.41 1.31 -20.87
C ILE A 463 -36.59 2.20 -21.25
N GLN A 464 -37.77 1.60 -21.44
CA GLN A 464 -38.99 2.30 -21.80
C GLN A 464 -40.07 2.08 -20.74
N PRO A 465 -40.29 3.04 -19.83
CA PRO A 465 -41.39 2.98 -18.86
C PRO A 465 -42.75 3.14 -19.56
N LEU A 466 -43.67 2.23 -19.29
CA LEU A 466 -45.06 2.26 -19.73
C LEU A 466 -45.95 2.63 -18.54
N ASP A 467 -46.05 3.94 -18.25
CA ASP A 467 -46.71 4.49 -17.05
C ASP A 467 -48.17 4.05 -16.86
N LYS A 468 -48.90 3.83 -17.96
CA LYS A 468 -50.31 3.40 -17.92
C LYS A 468 -50.46 1.94 -17.49
N GLU A 469 -49.52 1.08 -17.87
CA GLU A 469 -49.54 -0.34 -17.57
C GLU A 469 -48.71 -0.70 -16.32
N GLN A 470 -47.99 0.29 -15.76
CA GLN A 470 -47.00 0.09 -14.70
C GLN A 470 -46.00 -1.03 -15.05
N LYS A 471 -45.54 -1.04 -16.30
CA LYS A 471 -44.54 -1.98 -16.82
C LYS A 471 -43.35 -1.25 -17.40
N VAL A 472 -42.21 -1.91 -17.46
CA VAL A 472 -40.99 -1.38 -18.07
C VAL A 472 -40.44 -2.36 -19.06
N ASP A 473 -40.39 -1.94 -20.31
CA ASP A 473 -39.78 -2.71 -21.39
C ASP A 473 -38.27 -2.41 -21.42
N VAL A 474 -37.45 -3.46 -21.52
CA VAL A 474 -35.99 -3.35 -21.55
C VAL A 474 -35.46 -4.07 -22.78
N THR A 475 -34.89 -3.30 -23.70
CA THR A 475 -34.24 -3.83 -24.90
C THR A 475 -32.74 -3.64 -24.82
N TYR A 476 -31.98 -4.73 -24.79
CA TYR A 476 -30.52 -4.72 -24.83
C TYR A 476 -30.05 -4.68 -26.28
N HIS A 477 -29.31 -3.63 -26.65
CA HIS A 477 -28.75 -3.49 -28.00
C HIS A 477 -27.25 -3.83 -27.97
N LEU A 478 -26.88 -4.88 -28.70
CA LEU A 478 -25.53 -5.41 -28.77
C LEU A 478 -24.77 -4.90 -29.99
N THR A 479 -23.59 -4.35 -29.74
CA THR A 479 -22.61 -3.98 -30.77
C THR A 479 -21.32 -4.76 -30.47
N LYS A 480 -20.97 -5.74 -31.30
CA LYS A 480 -19.84 -6.65 -30.99
C LYS A 480 -18.47 -6.07 -31.34
N GLY A 481 -18.36 -5.29 -32.42
CA GLY A 481 -17.07 -4.83 -32.93
C GLY A 481 -16.23 -5.96 -33.57
N HIS A 482 -14.90 -5.82 -33.56
CA HIS A 482 -13.96 -6.79 -34.15
C HIS A 482 -13.43 -7.81 -33.11
N GLN A 483 -12.93 -8.96 -33.57
CA GLN A 483 -12.31 -9.95 -32.69
C GLN A 483 -10.89 -9.51 -32.32
N VAL A 484 -10.55 -9.69 -31.05
CA VAL A 484 -9.30 -9.22 -30.46
C VAL A 484 -8.56 -10.40 -29.83
N TYR A 485 -7.24 -10.41 -29.97
CA TYR A 485 -6.35 -11.41 -29.36
C TYR A 485 -5.43 -10.75 -28.33
N PHE A 486 -5.03 -11.51 -27.31
CA PHE A 486 -4.02 -11.08 -26.36
C PHE A 486 -2.65 -11.03 -27.06
N ASN A 487 -2.01 -9.87 -27.13
CA ASN A 487 -0.69 -9.73 -27.74
C ASN A 487 0.42 -9.94 -26.71
N ARG A 488 0.52 -9.09 -25.68
CA ARG A 488 1.49 -9.25 -24.60
C ARG A 488 0.84 -9.17 -23.23
N ILE A 489 1.32 -10.01 -22.32
CA ILE A 489 0.95 -9.97 -20.91
C ILE A 489 2.19 -9.54 -20.11
N ASN A 490 2.20 -8.27 -19.72
CA ASN A 490 3.25 -7.65 -18.92
C ASN A 490 2.91 -7.76 -17.44
N ILE A 491 3.83 -8.29 -16.64
CA ILE A 491 3.68 -8.37 -15.18
C ILE A 491 4.67 -7.39 -14.56
N THR A 492 4.21 -6.52 -13.67
CA THR A 492 5.03 -5.47 -13.03
C THR A 492 4.83 -5.44 -11.52
N GLY A 493 5.85 -4.98 -10.79
CA GLY A 493 5.84 -4.91 -9.32
C GLY A 493 6.27 -6.20 -8.60
N ASN A 494 6.56 -7.26 -9.35
CA ASN A 494 7.06 -8.54 -8.84
C ASN A 494 8.58 -8.48 -8.55
N THR A 495 8.96 -7.82 -7.45
CA THR A 495 10.38 -7.64 -7.08
C THR A 495 11.04 -8.91 -6.51
N LYS A 496 10.26 -9.74 -5.79
CA LYS A 496 10.72 -11.00 -5.20
C LYS A 496 10.16 -12.20 -5.93
N THR A 497 8.87 -12.18 -6.24
CA THR A 497 8.13 -13.25 -6.90
C THR A 497 8.55 -13.35 -8.36
N ARG A 498 8.93 -14.55 -8.78
CA ARG A 498 9.31 -14.80 -10.17
C ARG A 498 8.09 -14.67 -11.07
N ASP A 499 8.27 -14.03 -12.24
CA ASP A 499 7.23 -13.85 -13.25
C ASP A 499 6.45 -15.15 -13.52
N LYS A 500 7.17 -16.27 -13.71
CA LYS A 500 6.59 -17.60 -13.95
C LYS A 500 5.56 -18.04 -12.91
N VAL A 501 5.76 -17.68 -11.63
CA VAL A 501 4.84 -18.04 -10.53
C VAL A 501 3.49 -17.35 -10.68
N ILE A 502 3.49 -16.13 -11.21
CA ILE A 502 2.28 -15.34 -11.50
C ILE A 502 1.70 -15.81 -12.84
N ARG A 503 2.54 -15.93 -13.87
CA ARG A 503 2.12 -16.28 -15.24
C ARG A 503 1.43 -17.63 -15.34
N ARG A 504 1.87 -18.64 -14.58
CA ARG A 504 1.24 -19.98 -14.57
C ARG A 504 -0.17 -20.00 -13.94
N MET A 505 -0.53 -18.97 -13.19
CA MET A 505 -1.86 -18.85 -12.57
C MET A 505 -2.85 -18.12 -13.48
N LEU A 506 -2.42 -17.65 -14.66
CA LEU A 506 -3.29 -17.01 -15.62
C LEU A 506 -4.00 -18.07 -16.47
N SER A 507 -5.31 -17.96 -16.60
CA SER A 507 -6.13 -18.78 -17.52
C SER A 507 -6.01 -18.32 -18.98
N VAL A 508 -5.38 -17.16 -19.22
CA VAL A 508 -5.10 -16.60 -20.54
C VAL A 508 -3.61 -16.70 -20.86
N VAL A 509 -3.29 -16.95 -22.13
CA VAL A 509 -1.92 -16.91 -22.66
C VAL A 509 -1.82 -15.94 -23.83
N GLU A 510 -0.61 -15.48 -24.13
CA GLU A 510 -0.37 -14.63 -25.30
C GLU A 510 -0.75 -15.39 -26.59
N GLY A 511 -1.50 -14.74 -27.47
CA GLY A 511 -2.07 -15.32 -28.69
C GLY A 511 -3.48 -15.90 -28.51
N ASP A 512 -3.98 -16.06 -27.28
CA ASP A 512 -5.37 -16.47 -27.06
C ASP A 512 -6.34 -15.40 -27.57
N LEU A 513 -7.50 -15.85 -28.04
CA LEU A 513 -8.64 -14.98 -28.28
C LEU A 513 -9.07 -14.32 -26.95
N TYR A 514 -9.44 -13.05 -26.99
CA TYR A 514 -9.87 -12.32 -25.79
C TYR A 514 -11.00 -13.08 -25.06
N SER A 515 -10.95 -13.09 -23.74
CA SER A 515 -12.02 -13.62 -22.89
C SER A 515 -11.98 -12.91 -21.54
N SER A 516 -13.08 -12.23 -21.20
CA SER A 516 -13.20 -11.57 -19.91
C SER A 516 -13.43 -12.58 -18.77
N SER A 517 -14.05 -13.74 -19.05
CA SER A 517 -14.17 -14.84 -18.09
C SER A 517 -12.81 -15.35 -17.63
N LYS A 518 -11.92 -15.66 -18.57
CA LYS A 518 -10.57 -16.15 -18.25
C LYS A 518 -9.72 -15.10 -17.54
N LEU A 519 -9.85 -13.80 -17.89
CA LEU A 519 -9.18 -12.72 -17.17
C LEU A 519 -9.68 -12.60 -15.72
N LYS A 520 -11.00 -12.69 -15.51
CA LYS A 520 -11.60 -12.66 -14.18
C LYS A 520 -11.15 -13.86 -13.33
N GLU A 521 -11.09 -15.05 -13.92
CA GLU A 521 -10.54 -16.24 -13.27
C GLU A 521 -9.08 -16.04 -12.88
N SER A 522 -8.25 -15.52 -13.81
CA SER A 522 -6.84 -15.17 -13.54
C SER A 522 -6.71 -14.20 -12.36
N TYR A 523 -7.54 -13.15 -12.31
CA TYR A 523 -7.58 -12.21 -11.20
C TYR A 523 -7.96 -12.89 -9.87
N MET A 524 -8.95 -13.79 -9.89
CA MET A 524 -9.35 -14.54 -8.70
C MET A 524 -8.24 -15.48 -8.21
N GLU A 525 -7.56 -16.18 -9.12
CA GLU A 525 -6.44 -17.08 -8.78
C GLU A 525 -5.26 -16.31 -8.18
N LEU A 526 -4.87 -15.16 -8.76
CA LEU A 526 -3.80 -14.33 -8.21
C LEU A 526 -4.13 -13.79 -6.81
N ASN A 527 -5.38 -13.41 -6.56
CA ASN A 527 -5.81 -12.99 -5.21
C ASN A 527 -5.83 -14.16 -4.21
N ARG A 528 -6.21 -15.37 -4.65
CA ARG A 528 -6.19 -16.59 -3.83
C ARG A 528 -4.78 -16.98 -3.37
N MET A 529 -3.74 -16.65 -4.14
CA MET A 529 -2.35 -16.90 -3.75
C MET A 529 -1.96 -16.17 -2.46
N ARG A 530 -2.61 -15.03 -2.14
CA ARG A 530 -2.29 -14.22 -0.97
C ARG A 530 -0.80 -13.81 -0.90
N TYR A 531 -0.14 -13.61 -2.04
CA TYR A 531 1.23 -13.07 -2.13
C TYR A 531 1.26 -11.55 -2.35
N PHE A 532 0.11 -10.97 -2.69
CA PHE A 532 -0.02 -9.59 -3.14
C PHE A 532 -1.07 -8.87 -2.28
N GLU A 533 -0.82 -7.60 -1.92
CA GLU A 533 -1.83 -6.72 -1.29
C GLU A 533 -2.84 -6.23 -2.32
N GLU A 534 -2.36 -5.99 -3.55
CA GLU A 534 -3.14 -5.43 -4.63
C GLU A 534 -2.72 -6.11 -5.95
N VAL A 535 -3.72 -6.43 -6.76
CA VAL A 535 -3.57 -6.97 -8.11
C VAL A 535 -4.45 -6.13 -9.01
N ASN A 536 -3.87 -5.45 -10.00
CA ASN A 536 -4.59 -4.59 -10.92
C ASN A 536 -4.35 -5.05 -12.36
N PHE A 537 -5.43 -5.31 -13.09
CA PHE A 537 -5.40 -5.69 -14.50
C PHE A 537 -5.79 -4.48 -15.34
N GLN A 538 -4.89 -4.06 -16.22
CA GLN A 538 -5.12 -2.98 -17.16
C GLN A 538 -5.03 -3.53 -18.57
N THR A 539 -6.12 -3.40 -19.33
CA THR A 539 -6.16 -3.76 -20.75
C THR A 539 -5.96 -2.51 -21.59
N GLU A 540 -4.95 -2.52 -22.45
CA GLU A 540 -4.62 -1.42 -23.35
C GLU A 540 -4.79 -1.87 -24.81
N LYS A 541 -5.11 -0.92 -25.69
CA LYS A 541 -5.14 -1.19 -27.13
C LYS A 541 -3.74 -1.57 -27.59
N GLY A 542 -3.62 -2.72 -28.24
CA GLY A 542 -2.35 -3.22 -28.75
C GLY A 542 -1.89 -2.45 -29.99
N PRO A 543 -0.80 -2.90 -30.63
CA PRO A 543 -0.24 -2.25 -31.83
C PRO A 543 -1.16 -2.24 -33.06
N SER A 544 -2.26 -2.99 -33.05
CA SER A 544 -3.30 -3.05 -34.09
C SER A 544 -4.67 -3.19 -33.43
N GLU A 545 -5.74 -2.88 -34.16
CA GLU A 545 -7.11 -2.89 -33.61
C GLU A 545 -7.58 -4.27 -33.13
N ASP A 546 -7.05 -5.35 -33.72
CA ASP A 546 -7.35 -6.75 -33.36
C ASP A 546 -6.45 -7.29 -32.23
N LEU A 547 -5.62 -6.45 -31.60
CA LEU A 547 -4.71 -6.86 -30.54
C LEU A 547 -4.94 -6.02 -29.27
N THR A 548 -4.79 -6.66 -28.11
CA THR A 548 -4.79 -5.98 -26.82
C THR A 548 -3.61 -6.42 -25.98
N ASP A 549 -2.97 -5.47 -25.30
CA ASP A 549 -1.94 -5.73 -24.31
C ASP A 549 -2.57 -5.70 -22.91
N VAL A 550 -2.11 -6.60 -22.03
CA VAL A 550 -2.56 -6.67 -20.64
C VAL A 550 -1.38 -6.39 -19.73
N THR A 551 -1.51 -5.36 -18.91
CA THR A 551 -0.54 -5.04 -17.86
C THR A 551 -1.14 -5.44 -16.52
N ILE A 552 -0.50 -6.41 -15.86
CA ILE A 552 -0.84 -6.90 -14.53
C ILE A 552 0.14 -6.24 -13.55
N SER A 553 -0.35 -5.20 -12.87
CA SER A 553 0.43 -4.50 -11.84
C SER A 553 0.13 -5.10 -10.48
N ILE A 554 1.15 -5.55 -9.77
CA ILE A 554 1.00 -6.16 -8.45
C ILE A 554 1.79 -5.41 -7.38
N LYS A 555 1.28 -5.43 -6.16
CA LYS A 555 1.99 -4.96 -4.97
C LYS A 555 2.26 -6.14 -4.05
N GLU A 556 3.51 -6.59 -3.98
CA GLU A 556 3.90 -7.70 -3.11
C GLU A 556 3.74 -7.39 -1.63
N ARG A 557 3.35 -8.39 -0.85
CA ARG A 557 3.18 -8.30 0.60
C ARG A 557 4.13 -9.26 1.34
N PRO A 558 4.39 -9.05 2.63
CA PRO A 558 5.09 -10.04 3.45
C PRO A 558 4.33 -11.38 3.47
N THR A 559 4.99 -12.45 3.05
CA THR A 559 4.41 -13.81 2.97
C THR A 559 4.83 -14.73 4.13
N GLY A 560 5.66 -14.22 5.05
CA GLY A 560 6.03 -14.91 6.27
C GLY A 560 4.90 -14.83 7.31
N MET A 561 4.64 -15.94 7.98
CA MET A 561 3.60 -16.08 8.99
C MET A 561 4.18 -16.73 10.24
N LEU A 562 3.88 -16.14 11.39
CA LEU A 562 4.10 -16.74 12.70
C LEU A 562 2.71 -16.98 13.31
N SER A 563 2.39 -18.25 13.56
CA SER A 563 1.15 -18.66 14.22
C SER A 563 1.49 -19.23 15.60
N VAL A 564 0.77 -18.80 16.61
CA VAL A 564 0.82 -19.38 17.96
C VAL A 564 -0.61 -19.72 18.36
N GLY A 565 -0.81 -20.87 18.95
CA GLY A 565 -2.12 -21.29 19.44
C GLY A 565 -2.01 -22.23 20.63
N ALA A 566 -3.16 -22.46 21.24
CA ALA A 566 -3.28 -23.29 22.42
C ALA A 566 -4.62 -24.04 22.36
N GLY A 567 -4.66 -25.26 22.89
CA GLY A 567 -5.87 -26.06 22.98
C GLY A 567 -5.93 -26.81 24.29
N TYR A 568 -7.13 -27.26 24.63
CA TYR A 568 -7.35 -28.26 25.64
C TYR A 568 -8.32 -29.33 25.13
N SER A 569 -7.95 -30.59 25.29
CA SER A 569 -8.85 -31.71 25.02
C SER A 569 -8.71 -32.78 26.09
N ALA A 570 -9.70 -33.66 26.15
CA ALA A 570 -9.66 -34.83 27.00
C ALA A 570 -8.44 -35.74 26.72
N GLN A 571 -7.94 -35.73 25.49
CA GLN A 571 -6.85 -36.58 25.03
C GLN A 571 -5.48 -35.97 25.26
N GLU A 572 -5.34 -34.66 25.04
CA GLU A 572 -4.04 -33.97 25.08
C GLU A 572 -3.82 -33.18 26.36
N SER A 573 -4.85 -33.04 27.21
CA SER A 573 -4.89 -32.03 28.28
C SER A 573 -4.57 -30.66 27.68
N VAL A 574 -3.50 -29.96 28.09
CA VAL A 574 -3.11 -28.68 27.48
C VAL A 574 -2.18 -28.94 26.29
N LEU A 575 -2.41 -28.25 25.18
CA LEU A 575 -1.62 -28.33 23.96
C LEU A 575 -1.20 -26.93 23.51
N LEU A 576 0.08 -26.65 23.45
CA LEU A 576 0.65 -25.42 22.90
C LEU A 576 1.20 -25.70 21.51
N MET A 577 0.97 -24.79 20.58
CA MET A 577 1.42 -24.92 19.20
C MET A 577 2.07 -23.62 18.73
N ALA A 578 3.19 -23.75 18.04
CA ALA A 578 3.86 -22.67 17.35
C ALA A 578 4.20 -23.12 15.92
N GLN A 579 3.97 -22.26 14.95
CA GLN A 579 4.31 -22.50 13.55
C GLN A 579 4.96 -21.25 12.98
N ILE A 580 6.12 -21.43 12.34
CA ILE A 580 6.70 -20.42 11.46
C ILE A 580 6.59 -20.96 10.03
N ALA A 581 6.00 -20.17 9.14
CA ALA A 581 5.81 -20.53 7.75
C ALA A 581 6.28 -19.38 6.86
N GLN A 582 7.03 -19.71 5.81
CA GLN A 582 7.38 -18.79 4.76
C GLN A 582 6.71 -19.27 3.47
N GLN A 583 5.60 -18.61 3.10
CA GLN A 583 5.00 -18.81 1.79
C GLN A 583 5.81 -18.08 0.72
N ASN A 584 5.71 -18.52 -0.53
CA ASN A 584 6.47 -17.98 -1.66
C ASN A 584 7.99 -17.90 -1.37
N LEU A 585 8.56 -18.96 -0.82
CA LEU A 585 9.96 -19.06 -0.44
C LEU A 585 10.86 -18.68 -1.64
N PHE A 586 11.73 -17.69 -1.44
CA PHE A 586 12.62 -17.12 -2.47
C PHE A 586 11.91 -16.71 -3.77
N GLY A 587 10.62 -16.37 -3.70
CA GLY A 587 9.83 -15.97 -4.86
C GLY A 587 9.45 -17.10 -5.82
N ARG A 588 9.53 -18.37 -5.39
CA ARG A 588 9.27 -19.56 -6.22
C ARG A 588 7.86 -20.13 -6.09
N GLY A 589 7.01 -19.53 -5.26
CA GLY A 589 5.68 -20.05 -4.93
C GLY A 589 5.70 -21.26 -4.00
N GLN A 590 6.87 -21.71 -3.56
CA GLN A 590 7.07 -22.80 -2.60
C GLN A 590 6.73 -22.36 -1.18
N THR A 591 6.32 -23.29 -0.32
CA THR A 591 6.09 -23.01 1.10
C THR A 591 7.00 -23.87 1.95
N LEU A 592 7.71 -23.27 2.90
CA LEU A 592 8.45 -23.98 3.93
C LEU A 592 7.86 -23.62 5.28
N SER A 593 7.56 -24.61 6.11
CA SER A 593 7.03 -24.38 7.44
C SER A 593 7.65 -25.31 8.47
N LEU A 594 7.86 -24.79 9.67
CA LEU A 594 8.25 -25.54 10.84
C LEU A 594 7.15 -25.38 11.88
N LYS A 595 6.58 -26.51 12.31
CA LYS A 595 5.53 -26.58 13.33
C LYS A 595 6.08 -27.33 14.53
N ALA A 596 5.86 -26.78 15.71
CA ALA A 596 6.12 -27.42 16.99
C ALA A 596 4.81 -27.46 17.79
N SER A 597 4.45 -28.62 18.31
CA SER A 597 3.32 -28.80 19.21
C SER A 597 3.81 -29.49 20.47
N HIS A 598 3.47 -28.96 21.63
CA HIS A 598 3.85 -29.51 22.91
C HIS A 598 2.64 -29.55 23.83
N GLY A 599 2.22 -30.74 24.21
CA GLY A 599 1.14 -30.98 25.15
C GLY A 599 1.55 -31.91 26.28
N SER A 600 0.62 -32.17 27.20
CA SER A 600 0.93 -32.99 28.38
C SER A 600 1.13 -34.47 28.07
N ARG A 601 0.57 -34.98 26.96
CA ARG A 601 0.72 -36.36 26.50
C ARG A 601 1.49 -36.51 25.20
N SER A 602 1.64 -35.44 24.41
CA SER A 602 2.32 -35.54 23.12
C SER A 602 3.21 -34.35 22.82
N THR A 603 4.29 -34.61 22.09
CA THR A 603 5.16 -33.57 21.53
C THR A 603 5.43 -33.90 20.06
N SER A 604 5.29 -32.91 19.19
CA SER A 604 5.54 -33.05 17.76
C SER A 604 6.36 -31.89 17.20
N TYR A 605 7.30 -32.22 16.34
CA TYR A 605 8.03 -31.28 15.50
C TYR A 605 7.88 -31.73 14.06
N GLU A 606 7.42 -30.84 13.18
CA GLU A 606 7.16 -31.13 11.77
C GLU A 606 7.80 -30.03 10.91
N LEU A 607 8.72 -30.42 10.03
CA LEU A 607 9.23 -29.59 8.96
C LEU A 607 8.55 -30.00 7.66
N SER A 608 7.84 -29.05 7.04
CA SER A 608 7.05 -29.29 5.83
C SER A 608 7.49 -28.37 4.69
N PHE A 609 7.74 -28.96 3.53
CA PHE A 609 8.05 -28.25 2.29
C PHE A 609 7.02 -28.59 1.21
N ILE A 610 6.42 -27.57 0.61
CA ILE A 610 5.40 -27.69 -0.43
C ILE A 610 5.91 -27.04 -1.73
N GLU A 611 5.90 -27.79 -2.82
CA GLU A 611 6.08 -27.32 -4.19
C GLU A 611 4.75 -27.49 -4.95
N PRO A 612 3.97 -26.41 -5.17
CA PRO A 612 2.65 -26.52 -5.76
C PRO A 612 2.62 -26.88 -7.25
N TRP A 613 3.74 -26.68 -7.98
CA TRP A 613 3.82 -26.99 -9.42
C TRP A 613 5.12 -27.72 -9.75
N LEU A 614 5.23 -28.97 -9.30
CA LEU A 614 6.40 -29.79 -9.56
C LEU A 614 6.56 -30.04 -11.07
N PHE A 615 7.77 -29.84 -11.59
CA PHE A 615 8.10 -29.91 -13.02
C PHE A 615 7.24 -29.00 -13.93
N ASP A 616 6.72 -27.89 -13.38
CA ASP A 616 5.82 -26.95 -14.06
C ASP A 616 4.48 -27.55 -14.50
N LEU A 617 4.14 -28.72 -13.97
CA LEU A 617 2.81 -29.29 -14.06
C LEU A 617 2.01 -28.83 -12.84
N PRO A 618 0.66 -28.82 -12.88
CA PRO A 618 -0.20 -28.61 -11.72
C PRO A 618 -0.17 -29.84 -10.78
N LEU A 619 1.04 -30.36 -10.54
CA LEU A 619 1.36 -31.46 -9.66
C LEU A 619 1.83 -30.86 -8.33
N TRP A 620 0.89 -30.73 -7.41
CA TRP A 620 1.17 -30.28 -6.06
C TRP A 620 1.97 -31.36 -5.34
N SER A 621 3.04 -30.99 -4.65
CA SER A 621 3.87 -31.93 -3.90
C SER A 621 4.16 -31.40 -2.50
N LYS A 622 4.16 -32.30 -1.52
CA LYS A 622 4.43 -32.02 -0.11
C LYS A 622 5.42 -33.04 0.43
N TYR A 623 6.44 -32.54 1.10
CA TYR A 623 7.48 -33.32 1.75
C TYR A 623 7.50 -32.97 3.23
N ASP A 624 7.32 -33.98 4.07
CA ASP A 624 7.21 -33.82 5.51
C ASP A 624 8.31 -34.62 6.20
N LEU A 625 8.95 -33.99 7.18
CA LEU A 625 9.81 -34.63 8.15
C LEU A 625 9.20 -34.38 9.52
N TRP A 626 8.90 -35.44 10.27
CA TRP A 626 8.36 -35.28 11.61
C TRP A 626 9.07 -36.14 12.64
N ASN A 627 9.12 -35.60 13.85
CA ASN A 627 9.42 -36.30 15.08
C ASN A 627 8.20 -36.15 15.99
N TYR A 628 7.70 -37.27 16.51
CA TYR A 628 6.51 -37.33 17.33
C TYR A 628 6.76 -38.24 18.52
N THR A 629 6.37 -37.80 19.72
CA THR A 629 6.35 -38.63 20.92
C THR A 629 4.97 -38.54 21.55
N HIS A 630 4.40 -39.68 21.95
CA HIS A 630 3.14 -39.77 22.67
C HIS A 630 3.26 -40.70 23.87
N ASP A 631 2.84 -40.23 25.03
CA ASP A 631 2.77 -40.97 26.28
C ASP A 631 1.34 -41.45 26.50
N TYR A 632 1.14 -42.74 26.21
CA TYR A 632 -0.10 -43.46 26.55
C TYR A 632 -0.07 -43.86 28.03
N ASP A 633 -1.21 -44.31 28.55
CA ASP A 633 -1.34 -44.62 29.98
C ASP A 633 -0.36 -45.73 30.45
N THR A 634 0.01 -46.66 29.56
CA THR A 634 0.87 -47.82 29.89
C THR A 634 2.14 -47.95 29.05
N TYR A 635 2.39 -47.07 28.07
CA TYR A 635 3.59 -47.07 27.23
C TYR A 635 3.83 -45.72 26.54
N SER A 636 5.03 -45.50 26.01
CA SER A 636 5.36 -44.35 25.17
C SER A 636 5.68 -44.78 23.74
N LEU A 637 5.22 -44.00 22.77
CA LEU A 637 5.52 -44.17 21.35
C LEU A 637 6.38 -43.01 20.86
N ALA A 638 7.57 -43.30 20.34
CA ALA A 638 8.40 -42.31 19.65
C ALA A 638 8.49 -42.66 18.16
N THR A 639 8.03 -41.76 17.30
CA THR A 639 8.02 -41.91 15.84
C THR A 639 8.91 -40.87 15.18
N ASN A 640 9.78 -41.34 14.29
CA ASN A 640 10.46 -40.49 13.31
C ASN A 640 9.97 -40.89 11.93
N GLY A 641 9.66 -39.92 11.06
CA GLY A 641 9.26 -40.28 9.72
C GLY A 641 9.45 -39.21 8.67
N PHE A 642 9.36 -39.70 7.43
CA PHE A 642 9.41 -38.95 6.19
C PHE A 642 8.17 -39.26 5.36
N GLY A 643 7.62 -38.23 4.72
CA GLY A 643 6.43 -38.33 3.90
C GLY A 643 6.63 -37.57 2.60
N ALA A 644 6.19 -38.14 1.49
CA ALA A 644 6.10 -37.47 0.20
C ALA A 644 4.69 -37.68 -0.36
N THR A 645 3.97 -36.60 -0.61
CA THR A 645 2.61 -36.62 -1.16
C THR A 645 2.56 -35.83 -2.45
N PHE A 646 1.93 -36.39 -3.48
CA PHE A 646 1.70 -35.78 -4.78
C PHE A 646 0.20 -35.68 -5.03
N GLY A 647 -0.28 -34.50 -5.40
CA GLY A 647 -1.68 -34.20 -5.67
C GLY A 647 -1.86 -33.65 -7.07
N TYR A 648 -2.83 -34.17 -7.81
CA TYR A 648 -3.14 -33.70 -9.17
C TYR A 648 -4.66 -33.45 -9.30
N PRO A 649 -5.09 -32.27 -9.81
CA PRO A 649 -6.50 -32.01 -10.07
C PRO A 649 -6.95 -32.85 -11.26
N LEU A 650 -7.90 -33.77 -11.03
CA LEU A 650 -8.33 -34.71 -12.06
C LEU A 650 -9.48 -34.16 -12.89
N TRP A 651 -10.56 -33.70 -12.25
CA TRP A 651 -11.70 -33.05 -12.91
C TRP A 651 -12.51 -32.24 -11.89
N GLU A 652 -13.18 -31.19 -12.36
CA GLU A 652 -14.02 -30.30 -11.54
C GLU A 652 -13.31 -29.82 -10.24
N ARG A 653 -13.73 -30.36 -9.09
CA ARG A 653 -13.15 -30.12 -7.75
C ARG A 653 -12.64 -31.41 -7.11
N VAL A 654 -12.29 -32.40 -7.93
CA VAL A 654 -11.75 -33.69 -7.51
C VAL A 654 -10.22 -33.68 -7.68
N THR A 655 -9.52 -33.93 -6.58
CA THR A 655 -8.06 -34.05 -6.55
C THR A 655 -7.68 -35.47 -6.15
N GLY A 656 -6.81 -36.09 -6.95
CA GLY A 656 -6.20 -37.37 -6.62
C GLY A 656 -4.86 -37.16 -5.94
N TYR A 657 -4.61 -37.92 -4.87
CA TYR A 657 -3.37 -37.89 -4.10
C TYR A 657 -2.72 -39.27 -4.07
N ILE A 658 -1.39 -39.28 -4.24
CA ILE A 658 -0.53 -40.43 -4.03
C ILE A 658 0.49 -40.03 -2.97
N GLY A 659 0.54 -40.77 -1.87
CA GLY A 659 1.45 -40.55 -0.76
C GLY A 659 2.36 -41.74 -0.53
N TYR A 660 3.58 -41.47 -0.10
CA TYR A 660 4.52 -42.43 0.43
C TYR A 660 4.96 -41.97 1.82
N ARG A 661 4.94 -42.87 2.80
CA ARG A 661 5.31 -42.61 4.19
C ARG A 661 6.29 -43.66 4.65
N LEU A 662 7.44 -43.23 5.15
CA LEU A 662 8.43 -44.08 5.82
C LEU A 662 8.54 -43.64 7.27
N SER A 663 8.42 -44.56 8.22
CA SER A 663 8.51 -44.25 9.64
C SER A 663 9.22 -45.34 10.44
N GLU A 664 9.97 -44.92 11.47
CA GLU A 664 10.46 -45.79 12.53
C GLU A 664 9.63 -45.48 13.79
N ASN A 665 8.92 -46.49 14.29
CA ASN A 665 8.04 -46.39 15.44
C ASN A 665 8.66 -47.18 16.60
N ASN A 666 9.02 -46.51 17.69
CA ASN A 666 9.65 -47.11 18.85
C ASN A 666 8.68 -47.14 20.03
N VAL A 667 8.19 -48.34 20.35
CA VAL A 667 7.35 -48.59 21.53
C VAL A 667 8.27 -48.86 22.72
N LYS A 668 8.25 -47.97 23.72
CA LYS A 668 9.16 -47.99 24.88
C LYS A 668 8.42 -47.60 26.16
N ASP A 669 9.14 -47.60 27.28
CA ASP A 669 8.61 -47.19 28.59
C ASP A 669 7.32 -47.95 28.97
N ILE A 670 7.28 -49.25 28.62
CA ILE A 670 6.13 -50.13 28.81
C ILE A 670 6.02 -50.54 30.29
N GLN A 671 4.88 -50.26 30.91
CA GLN A 671 4.59 -50.65 32.29
C GLN A 671 4.31 -52.16 32.42
N ASP A 672 4.56 -52.72 33.60
CA ASP A 672 4.27 -54.13 33.91
C ASP A 672 2.77 -54.46 33.82
N THR A 673 1.90 -53.46 33.99
CA THR A 673 0.44 -53.55 33.86
C THR A 673 -0.04 -53.54 32.41
N ALA A 674 0.84 -53.26 31.43
CA ALA A 674 0.44 -53.16 30.03
C ALA A 674 -0.05 -54.50 29.45
N SER A 675 -0.99 -54.40 28.52
CA SER A 675 -1.54 -55.50 27.75
C SER A 675 -0.46 -56.32 27.06
N THR A 676 -0.72 -57.62 26.91
CA THR A 676 0.16 -58.52 26.14
C THR A 676 0.30 -58.10 24.67
N TYR A 677 -0.72 -57.45 24.10
CA TYR A 677 -0.68 -56.89 22.74
C TYR A 677 0.41 -55.83 22.62
N ILE A 678 0.51 -54.94 23.60
CA ILE A 678 1.50 -53.84 23.64
C ILE A 678 2.89 -54.41 23.92
N LYS A 679 3.02 -55.32 24.88
CA LYS A 679 4.31 -55.94 25.26
C LYS A 679 4.98 -56.68 24.10
N ARG A 680 4.21 -57.34 23.21
CA ARG A 680 4.75 -58.00 22.01
C ARG A 680 5.30 -57.03 20.96
N GLN A 681 4.88 -55.77 21.00
CA GLN A 681 5.25 -54.73 20.04
C GLN A 681 6.41 -53.85 20.53
N ALA A 682 7.08 -54.25 21.62
CA ALA A 682 8.19 -53.51 22.21
C ALA A 682 9.36 -53.34 21.23
N GLY A 683 9.97 -52.16 21.25
CA GLY A 683 11.11 -51.80 20.42
C GLY A 683 10.73 -51.09 19.12
N LYS A 684 11.65 -51.11 18.16
CA LYS A 684 11.56 -50.36 16.91
C LYS A 684 10.89 -51.18 15.82
N ILE A 685 9.89 -50.58 15.18
CA ILE A 685 9.11 -51.14 14.08
C ILE A 685 9.20 -50.16 12.90
N ALA A 686 9.81 -50.59 11.80
CA ALA A 686 9.85 -49.82 10.56
C ALA A 686 8.55 -50.03 9.76
N SER A 687 7.92 -48.94 9.33
CA SER A 687 6.72 -48.97 8.49
C SER A 687 6.92 -48.16 7.21
N SER A 688 6.61 -48.79 6.08
CA SER A 688 6.67 -48.23 4.73
C SER A 688 5.26 -48.34 4.14
N MET A 689 4.65 -47.20 3.85
CA MET A 689 3.24 -47.09 3.49
C MET A 689 3.04 -46.30 2.20
N VAL A 690 2.22 -46.81 1.30
CA VAL A 690 1.70 -46.07 0.14
C VAL A 690 0.23 -45.77 0.37
N SER A 691 -0.18 -44.53 0.11
CA SER A 691 -1.57 -44.09 0.20
C SER A 691 -2.08 -43.58 -1.14
N LEU A 692 -3.29 -43.97 -1.52
CA LEU A 692 -4.05 -43.39 -2.63
C LEU A 692 -5.31 -42.75 -2.07
N SER A 693 -5.59 -41.50 -2.42
CA SER A 693 -6.78 -40.80 -1.95
C SER A 693 -7.43 -39.98 -3.06
N LEU A 694 -8.76 -39.99 -3.11
CA LEU A 694 -9.56 -39.09 -3.94
C LEU A 694 -10.34 -38.16 -3.02
N VAL A 695 -10.24 -36.86 -3.26
CA VAL A 695 -10.91 -35.83 -2.44
C VAL A 695 -11.74 -34.92 -3.34
N ARG A 696 -13.00 -34.71 -2.99
CA ARG A 696 -13.89 -33.72 -3.62
C ARG A 696 -14.30 -32.68 -2.60
N ASP A 697 -13.94 -31.41 -2.83
CA ASP A 697 -14.25 -30.30 -1.92
C ASP A 697 -15.03 -29.20 -2.64
N THR A 698 -16.30 -29.01 -2.25
CA THR A 698 -17.15 -27.93 -2.75
C THR A 698 -17.51 -26.89 -1.68
N THR A 699 -16.81 -26.90 -0.54
CA THR A 699 -17.10 -25.99 0.57
C THR A 699 -16.81 -24.52 0.21
N ASP A 700 -17.55 -23.61 0.83
CA ASP A 700 -17.42 -22.16 0.66
C ASP A 700 -16.33 -21.54 1.53
N ASP A 701 -16.15 -22.07 2.74
CA ASP A 701 -15.09 -21.69 3.68
C ASP A 701 -14.36 -22.93 4.18
N TRP A 702 -13.03 -22.84 4.32
CA TRP A 702 -12.18 -23.97 4.70
C TRP A 702 -12.22 -24.32 6.20
N MET A 703 -12.64 -23.38 7.06
CA MET A 703 -12.62 -23.50 8.52
C MET A 703 -14.03 -23.69 9.10
N PHE A 704 -14.99 -22.82 8.76
CA PHE A 704 -16.40 -22.95 9.17
C PHE A 704 -17.34 -22.91 7.95
N PRO A 705 -17.31 -23.96 7.10
CA PRO A 705 -18.19 -24.08 5.94
C PRO A 705 -19.66 -23.87 6.30
N SER A 706 -20.39 -23.19 5.43
CA SER A 706 -21.83 -22.96 5.56
C SER A 706 -22.62 -23.61 4.43
N THR A 707 -21.96 -23.94 3.31
CA THR A 707 -22.57 -24.65 2.18
C THR A 707 -21.58 -25.60 1.50
N GLY A 708 -22.09 -26.60 0.79
CA GLY A 708 -21.31 -27.55 0.01
C GLY A 708 -20.96 -28.84 0.77
N SER A 709 -20.00 -29.60 0.25
CA SER A 709 -19.58 -30.87 0.84
C SER A 709 -18.11 -31.16 0.63
N LYS A 710 -17.54 -31.94 1.56
CA LYS A 710 -16.17 -32.46 1.50
C LYS A 710 -16.20 -33.96 1.66
N ASN A 711 -15.76 -34.67 0.62
CA ASN A 711 -15.82 -36.12 0.54
C ASN A 711 -14.44 -36.67 0.22
N SER A 712 -14.03 -37.74 0.90
CA SER A 712 -12.78 -38.43 0.60
C SER A 712 -12.93 -39.94 0.66
N VAL A 713 -12.18 -40.62 -0.20
CA VAL A 713 -11.98 -42.07 -0.16
C VAL A 713 -10.49 -42.32 -0.21
N SER A 714 -9.97 -43.17 0.67
CA SER A 714 -8.54 -43.45 0.76
C SER A 714 -8.26 -44.95 0.93
N VAL A 715 -7.13 -45.38 0.37
CA VAL A 715 -6.56 -46.70 0.56
C VAL A 715 -5.10 -46.51 0.96
N GLU A 716 -4.70 -47.07 2.09
CA GLU A 716 -3.31 -47.09 2.56
C GLU A 716 -2.85 -48.54 2.65
N HIS A 717 -1.64 -48.83 2.18
CA HIS A 717 -1.10 -50.19 2.13
C HIS A 717 0.35 -50.21 2.63
N THR A 718 0.67 -51.20 3.46
CA THR A 718 2.03 -51.46 3.97
C THR A 718 2.43 -52.91 3.72
N GLY A 719 3.74 -53.18 3.65
CA GLY A 719 4.29 -54.53 3.47
C GLY A 719 4.53 -54.92 2.00
N GLY A 720 4.76 -56.21 1.74
CA GLY A 720 5.08 -56.73 0.40
C GLY A 720 6.33 -56.08 -0.21
N ILE A 721 6.18 -55.52 -1.42
CA ILE A 721 7.27 -54.85 -2.16
C ILE A 721 7.77 -53.59 -1.43
N LEU A 722 6.95 -52.98 -0.57
CA LEU A 722 7.30 -51.80 0.19
C LEU A 722 8.25 -52.10 1.37
N MET A 723 8.45 -53.38 1.68
CA MET A 723 9.21 -53.88 2.83
C MET A 723 8.70 -53.32 4.17
N GLY A 724 9.45 -53.52 5.25
CA GLY A 724 9.10 -53.07 6.60
C GLY A 724 8.48 -54.16 7.47
N ASP A 725 8.35 -53.82 8.75
CA ASP A 725 7.93 -54.74 9.80
C ASP A 725 6.41 -54.87 9.88
N THR A 726 5.64 -53.87 9.42
CA THR A 726 4.17 -53.86 9.41
C THR A 726 3.58 -54.22 8.05
N SER A 727 2.50 -55.03 8.01
CA SER A 727 1.81 -55.39 6.77
C SER A 727 0.29 -55.35 6.94
N PHE A 728 -0.36 -54.31 6.42
CA PHE A 728 -1.81 -54.14 6.47
C PHE A 728 -2.33 -53.23 5.35
N THR A 729 -3.63 -53.30 5.09
CA THR A 729 -4.34 -52.40 4.19
C THR A 729 -5.45 -51.68 4.95
N ARG A 730 -5.50 -50.35 4.89
CA ARG A 730 -6.50 -49.49 5.51
C ARG A 730 -7.36 -48.84 4.43
N TYR A 731 -8.67 -49.03 4.52
CA TYR A 731 -9.67 -48.37 3.71
C TYR A 731 -10.37 -47.30 4.55
N GLY A 732 -10.49 -46.09 4.01
CA GLY A 732 -11.13 -44.97 4.68
C GLY A 732 -12.14 -44.27 3.78
N VAL A 733 -13.26 -43.86 4.35
CA VAL A 733 -14.23 -42.98 3.71
C VAL A 733 -14.64 -41.87 4.67
N SER A 734 -14.70 -40.64 4.18
CA SER A 734 -15.23 -39.50 4.93
C SER A 734 -16.16 -38.66 4.06
N SER A 735 -17.23 -38.16 4.64
CA SER A 735 -18.22 -37.35 3.94
C SER A 735 -18.80 -36.30 4.90
N SER A 736 -18.66 -35.02 4.56
CA SER A 736 -19.22 -33.89 5.32
C SER A 736 -20.11 -33.06 4.39
N TRP A 737 -21.32 -32.73 4.84
CA TRP A 737 -22.31 -31.95 4.10
C TRP A 737 -22.79 -30.78 4.95
N PHE A 738 -22.90 -29.60 4.33
CA PHE A 738 -23.33 -28.36 4.97
C PHE A 738 -24.50 -27.78 4.19
N TYR A 739 -25.63 -27.62 4.87
CA TYR A 739 -26.88 -27.12 4.30
C TYR A 739 -27.21 -25.76 4.93
N PRO A 740 -27.15 -24.66 4.16
CA PRO A 740 -27.58 -23.37 4.66
C PRO A 740 -29.12 -23.39 4.85
N LEU A 741 -29.57 -22.90 6.00
CA LEU A 741 -30.96 -22.78 6.39
C LEU A 741 -31.32 -21.29 6.59
N PRO A 742 -32.61 -20.93 6.69
CA PRO A 742 -33.03 -19.55 6.97
C PRO A 742 -32.36 -18.96 8.22
N MET A 743 -32.34 -17.63 8.31
CA MET A 743 -31.72 -16.88 9.43
C MET A 743 -30.20 -17.10 9.58
N GLU A 744 -29.49 -17.38 8.48
CA GLU A 744 -28.03 -17.63 8.47
C GLU A 744 -27.60 -18.82 9.35
N THR A 745 -28.49 -19.80 9.51
CA THR A 745 -28.20 -21.04 10.25
C THR A 745 -27.72 -22.12 9.30
N VAL A 746 -27.00 -23.12 9.80
CA VAL A 746 -26.41 -24.21 9.00
C VAL A 746 -26.69 -25.54 9.68
N PHE A 747 -27.20 -26.49 8.92
CA PHE A 747 -27.27 -27.88 9.33
C PHE A 747 -26.10 -28.64 8.70
N ALA A 748 -25.28 -29.29 9.53
CA ALA A 748 -24.11 -30.03 9.07
C ALA A 748 -24.19 -31.50 9.48
N VAL A 749 -23.80 -32.38 8.57
CA VAL A 749 -23.72 -33.82 8.82
C VAL A 749 -22.36 -34.31 8.37
N ARG A 750 -21.65 -35.03 9.23
CA ARG A 750 -20.38 -35.68 8.94
C ARG A 750 -20.47 -37.17 9.22
N GLY A 751 -19.92 -37.98 8.34
CA GLY A 751 -19.76 -39.41 8.49
C GLY A 751 -18.33 -39.85 8.18
N ARG A 752 -17.82 -40.81 8.94
CA ARG A 752 -16.53 -41.48 8.70
C ARG A 752 -16.68 -42.98 8.88
N GLY A 753 -16.09 -43.73 7.95
CA GLY A 753 -16.00 -45.18 7.98
C GLY A 753 -14.56 -45.62 7.75
N GLY A 754 -14.13 -46.65 8.46
CA GLY A 754 -12.79 -47.20 8.34
C GLY A 754 -12.79 -48.72 8.46
N LEU A 755 -11.96 -49.37 7.66
CA LEU A 755 -11.72 -50.82 7.70
C LEU A 755 -10.22 -51.10 7.54
N MET A 756 -9.66 -51.94 8.39
CA MET A 756 -8.28 -52.41 8.32
C MET A 756 -8.26 -53.92 8.12
N HIS A 757 -7.38 -54.35 7.23
CA HIS A 757 -7.12 -55.76 6.96
C HIS A 757 -5.64 -56.05 7.19
N ALA A 758 -5.35 -56.98 8.08
CA ALA A 758 -3.99 -57.45 8.31
C ALA A 758 -3.53 -58.31 7.12
N ASN A 759 -2.29 -58.11 6.67
CA ASN A 759 -1.70 -58.85 5.56
C ASN A 759 -0.55 -59.74 6.08
N GLU A 760 -0.17 -60.76 5.30
CA GLU A 760 1.04 -61.59 5.56
C GLU A 760 1.10 -62.24 6.96
N GLY A 761 -0.06 -62.42 7.62
CA GLY A 761 -0.13 -62.98 8.98
C GLY A 761 0.49 -62.09 10.07
N LYS A 762 0.83 -60.84 9.76
CA LYS A 762 1.41 -59.89 10.71
C LYS A 762 0.31 -59.17 11.49
N GLU A 763 0.51 -59.01 12.79
CA GLU A 763 -0.42 -58.28 13.65
C GLU A 763 -0.34 -56.77 13.38
N ILE A 764 -1.49 -56.11 13.30
CA ILE A 764 -1.55 -54.65 13.15
C ILE A 764 -1.14 -54.00 14.48
N PRO A 765 -0.14 -53.10 14.49
CA PRO A 765 0.28 -52.42 15.71
C PRO A 765 -0.87 -51.68 16.38
N VAL A 766 -0.91 -51.68 17.72
CA VAL A 766 -2.00 -51.09 18.50
C VAL A 766 -2.17 -49.60 18.20
N TYR A 767 -1.04 -48.88 18.05
CA TYR A 767 -1.03 -47.46 17.71
C TYR A 767 -1.49 -47.12 16.28
N GLU A 768 -1.67 -48.12 15.41
CA GLU A 768 -2.24 -47.94 14.06
C GLU A 768 -3.75 -48.24 14.02
N ARG A 769 -4.32 -48.81 15.07
CA ARG A 769 -5.75 -49.18 15.11
C ARG A 769 -6.63 -47.96 15.35
N TYR A 770 -7.90 -48.05 14.96
CA TYR A 770 -8.83 -46.94 15.11
C TYR A 770 -9.27 -46.75 16.56
N THR A 771 -9.19 -45.51 17.01
CA THR A 771 -9.80 -45.01 18.24
C THR A 771 -10.67 -43.79 17.94
N LEU A 772 -11.76 -43.64 18.67
CA LEU A 772 -12.62 -42.46 18.64
C LEU A 772 -12.54 -41.72 19.99
N GLY A 773 -13.16 -40.55 20.08
CA GLY A 773 -13.05 -39.62 21.21
C GLY A 773 -12.57 -38.23 20.80
N GLY A 774 -12.87 -37.24 21.63
CA GLY A 774 -12.37 -35.87 21.55
C GLY A 774 -13.05 -34.98 20.52
N ILE A 775 -12.56 -33.74 20.43
CA ILE A 775 -13.22 -32.60 19.74
C ILE A 775 -13.51 -32.81 18.24
N ASN A 776 -12.87 -33.79 17.62
CA ASN A 776 -12.99 -34.11 16.21
C ASN A 776 -13.78 -35.39 15.93
N SER A 777 -14.29 -36.10 16.95
CA SER A 777 -15.06 -37.33 16.73
C SER A 777 -16.25 -37.52 17.67
N LEU A 778 -16.05 -37.80 18.94
CA LEU A 778 -17.09 -37.96 19.96
C LEU A 778 -16.79 -36.98 21.10
N ARG A 779 -17.33 -35.77 20.99
CA ARG A 779 -17.08 -34.70 21.96
C ARG A 779 -17.59 -35.10 23.35
N GLY A 780 -16.78 -34.88 24.37
CA GLY A 780 -17.09 -35.30 25.74
C GLY A 780 -16.48 -36.65 26.15
N LEU A 781 -16.12 -37.52 25.19
CA LEU A 781 -15.43 -38.79 25.43
C LEU A 781 -13.94 -38.63 25.17
N GLN A 782 -13.10 -39.27 25.98
CA GLN A 782 -11.63 -39.25 25.80
C GLN A 782 -11.20 -40.24 24.73
N ASP A 783 -11.65 -41.47 24.87
CA ASP A 783 -11.30 -42.61 24.03
C ASP A 783 -12.49 -43.58 23.93
N VAL A 784 -12.72 -44.11 22.74
CA VAL A 784 -13.72 -45.13 22.45
C VAL A 784 -13.10 -46.16 21.53
N GLY A 785 -13.09 -47.40 22.00
CA GLY A 785 -12.69 -48.56 21.23
C GLY A 785 -12.54 -49.81 22.11
N PRO A 786 -12.22 -50.96 21.49
CA PRO A 786 -11.97 -52.20 22.20
C PRO A 786 -10.88 -52.03 23.27
N ARG A 787 -11.11 -52.63 24.43
CA ARG A 787 -10.18 -52.68 25.56
C ARG A 787 -9.77 -54.11 25.85
N ASP A 788 -8.53 -54.31 26.28
CA ASP A 788 -8.07 -55.62 26.78
C ASP A 788 -8.85 -55.95 28.06
N PRO A 789 -9.61 -57.06 28.12
CA PRO A 789 -10.36 -57.44 29.33
C PRO A 789 -9.48 -57.65 30.57
N ALA A 790 -8.20 -57.99 30.39
CA ALA A 790 -7.29 -58.29 31.49
C ALA A 790 -6.66 -57.03 32.10
N THR A 791 -6.33 -56.03 31.28
CA THR A 791 -5.59 -54.82 31.73
C THR A 791 -6.40 -53.54 31.66
N GLY A 792 -7.49 -53.52 30.88
CA GLY A 792 -8.29 -52.33 30.61
C GLY A 792 -7.69 -51.38 29.58
N ASP A 793 -6.51 -51.69 29.02
CA ASP A 793 -5.84 -50.89 28.00
C ASP A 793 -6.68 -50.79 26.74
N VAL A 794 -6.71 -49.61 26.11
CA VAL A 794 -7.34 -49.44 24.80
C VAL A 794 -6.44 -50.05 23.72
N ILE A 795 -6.94 -51.11 23.08
CA ILE A 795 -6.27 -51.77 21.96
C ILE A 795 -6.73 -51.19 20.61
N GLY A 796 -7.91 -50.57 20.54
CA GLY A 796 -8.43 -49.96 19.32
C GLY A 796 -8.96 -50.98 18.31
N GLY A 797 -9.81 -50.51 17.39
CA GLY A 797 -10.55 -51.36 16.46
C GLY A 797 -9.93 -51.46 15.06
N LEU A 798 -10.21 -52.54 14.34
CA LEU A 798 -9.93 -52.69 12.92
C LEU A 798 -11.01 -52.05 12.04
N THR A 799 -12.21 -51.87 12.57
CA THR A 799 -13.30 -51.13 11.91
C THR A 799 -13.71 -49.92 12.75
N MET A 800 -14.18 -48.87 12.08
CA MET A 800 -14.64 -47.64 12.72
C MET A 800 -15.85 -47.09 11.96
N LEU A 801 -16.85 -46.63 12.71
CA LEU A 801 -17.96 -45.84 12.18
C LEU A 801 -18.25 -44.66 13.10
N ASN A 802 -18.35 -43.45 12.55
CA ASN A 802 -18.61 -42.23 13.31
C ASN A 802 -19.50 -41.27 12.51
N PHE A 803 -20.49 -40.68 13.17
CA PHE A 803 -21.38 -39.66 12.63
C PHE A 803 -21.45 -38.46 13.58
N ASN A 804 -21.45 -37.26 13.02
CA ASN A 804 -21.67 -36.00 13.73
C ASN A 804 -22.79 -35.24 13.04
N VAL A 805 -23.76 -34.79 13.83
CA VAL A 805 -24.85 -33.92 13.36
C VAL A 805 -24.74 -32.61 14.12
N GLU A 806 -24.69 -31.49 13.40
CA GLU A 806 -24.53 -30.17 13.99
C GLU A 806 -25.60 -29.20 13.47
N TYR A 807 -26.09 -28.36 14.37
CA TYR A 807 -26.89 -27.19 14.05
C TYR A 807 -26.12 -25.94 14.50
N ILE A 808 -25.72 -25.12 13.53
CA ILE A 808 -24.87 -23.94 13.73
C ILE A 808 -25.72 -22.69 13.50
N PHE A 809 -25.64 -21.72 14.40
CA PHE A 809 -26.44 -20.49 14.34
C PHE A 809 -25.60 -19.27 14.72
N PRO A 810 -25.90 -18.07 14.21
CA PRO A 810 -25.15 -16.87 14.59
C PRO A 810 -25.47 -16.48 16.05
N LEU A 811 -24.43 -16.24 16.85
CA LEU A 811 -24.57 -15.67 18.20
C LEU A 811 -24.41 -14.14 18.16
N ILE A 812 -23.30 -13.67 17.58
CA ILE A 812 -23.02 -12.25 17.36
C ILE A 812 -22.53 -12.10 15.93
N LYS A 813 -23.41 -11.58 15.06
CA LYS A 813 -23.16 -11.49 13.60
C LYS A 813 -21.95 -10.62 13.29
N ASP A 814 -21.88 -9.43 13.86
CA ASP A 814 -20.82 -8.46 13.58
C ASP A 814 -19.43 -8.94 14.04
N ALA A 815 -19.40 -9.83 15.04
CA ALA A 815 -18.17 -10.43 15.54
C ALA A 815 -17.82 -11.78 14.87
N GLY A 816 -18.66 -12.29 13.96
CA GLY A 816 -18.46 -13.58 13.32
C GLY A 816 -18.52 -14.77 14.29
N MET A 817 -19.22 -14.63 15.42
CA MET A 817 -19.34 -15.67 16.45
C MET A 817 -20.58 -16.53 16.19
N LYS A 818 -20.39 -17.85 16.15
CA LYS A 818 -21.42 -18.86 15.88
C LYS A 818 -21.59 -19.76 17.10
N GLY A 819 -22.83 -20.09 17.44
CA GLY A 819 -23.17 -21.16 18.37
C GLY A 819 -23.32 -22.47 17.60
N VAL A 820 -23.06 -23.59 18.27
CA VAL A 820 -23.30 -24.94 17.73
C VAL A 820 -24.04 -25.77 18.77
N VAL A 821 -25.03 -26.53 18.31
CA VAL A 821 -25.60 -27.67 19.03
C VAL A 821 -25.24 -28.92 18.24
N PHE A 822 -24.80 -29.97 18.90
CA PHE A 822 -24.35 -31.18 18.21
C PHE A 822 -24.85 -32.47 18.87
N PHE A 823 -24.90 -33.51 18.05
CA PHE A 823 -25.07 -34.90 18.45
C PHE A 823 -24.02 -35.74 17.71
N ASP A 824 -23.20 -36.47 18.47
CA ASP A 824 -22.18 -37.35 17.92
C ASP A 824 -22.48 -38.79 18.28
N THR A 825 -22.28 -39.71 17.34
CA THR A 825 -22.41 -41.15 17.58
C THR A 825 -21.32 -41.93 16.85
N GLY A 826 -20.78 -42.97 17.47
CA GLY A 826 -19.68 -43.73 16.87
C GLY A 826 -19.11 -44.82 17.75
N ASN A 827 -18.43 -45.77 17.14
CA ASN A 827 -17.64 -46.77 17.84
C ASN A 827 -16.56 -47.37 16.93
N THR A 828 -15.65 -48.14 17.51
CA THR A 828 -14.66 -48.96 16.82
C THR A 828 -14.75 -50.41 17.29
N TRP A 829 -14.43 -51.36 16.42
CA TRP A 829 -14.56 -52.79 16.71
C TRP A 829 -13.36 -53.59 16.20
N GLU A 830 -13.06 -54.73 16.83
CA GLU A 830 -12.04 -55.67 16.37
C GLU A 830 -12.41 -56.32 15.02
N SER A 831 -13.71 -56.49 14.73
CA SER A 831 -14.18 -57.02 13.45
C SER A 831 -15.63 -56.64 13.16
N GLY A 832 -15.96 -56.44 11.88
CA GLY A 832 -17.32 -56.12 11.45
C GLY A 832 -17.82 -54.75 11.91
N TYR A 833 -19.09 -54.45 11.67
CA TYR A 833 -19.74 -53.24 12.17
C TYR A 833 -20.91 -53.63 13.07
N ASN A 834 -20.96 -53.10 14.30
CA ASN A 834 -22.08 -53.34 15.22
C ASN A 834 -22.80 -52.02 15.53
N ILE A 835 -23.79 -51.65 14.73
CA ILE A 835 -24.51 -50.37 14.89
C ILE A 835 -25.26 -50.28 16.25
N GLY A 836 -25.54 -51.42 16.89
CA GLY A 836 -26.30 -51.47 18.14
C GLY A 836 -25.58 -50.90 19.37
N ASP A 837 -24.24 -50.89 19.38
CA ASP A 837 -23.43 -50.50 20.54
C ASP A 837 -22.72 -49.15 20.38
N MET A 838 -23.15 -48.33 19.41
CA MET A 838 -22.54 -47.04 19.15
C MET A 838 -22.68 -46.09 20.35
N ARG A 839 -21.55 -45.51 20.77
CA ARG A 839 -21.50 -44.50 21.83
C ARG A 839 -22.11 -43.20 21.35
N LYS A 840 -22.79 -42.45 22.23
CA LYS A 840 -23.61 -41.27 21.90
C LYS A 840 -23.33 -40.10 22.83
N THR A 841 -23.07 -38.94 22.24
CA THR A 841 -22.87 -37.70 22.98
C THR A 841 -23.72 -36.58 22.37
N ALA A 842 -24.09 -35.60 23.17
CA ALA A 842 -24.74 -34.38 22.70
C ALA A 842 -24.19 -33.20 23.47
N GLY A 843 -24.23 -32.02 22.86
CA GLY A 843 -23.61 -30.87 23.48
C GLY A 843 -23.85 -29.56 22.78
N VAL A 844 -23.19 -28.55 23.30
CA VAL A 844 -23.25 -27.17 22.79
C VAL A 844 -21.85 -26.60 22.70
N GLY A 845 -21.66 -25.61 21.84
CA GLY A 845 -20.38 -24.94 21.71
C GLY A 845 -20.47 -23.56 21.09
N VAL A 846 -19.34 -22.87 21.10
CA VAL A 846 -19.13 -21.56 20.48
C VAL A 846 -17.94 -21.68 19.54
N ARG A 847 -18.10 -21.15 18.32
CA ARG A 847 -17.07 -21.06 17.29
C ARG A 847 -16.88 -19.60 16.91
N TRP A 848 -15.65 -19.11 16.88
CA TRP A 848 -15.38 -17.70 16.64
C TRP A 848 -14.12 -17.49 15.81
N TYR A 849 -14.21 -16.72 14.72
CA TYR A 849 -13.03 -16.17 14.06
C TYR A 849 -12.50 -14.98 14.86
N SER A 850 -11.72 -15.26 15.90
CA SER A 850 -11.09 -14.19 16.67
C SER A 850 -9.93 -13.56 15.88
N PRO A 851 -9.49 -12.33 16.24
CA PRO A 851 -8.30 -11.71 15.65
C PRO A 851 -7.01 -12.55 15.77
N ILE A 852 -6.97 -13.48 16.73
CA ILE A 852 -5.83 -14.37 16.99
C ILE A 852 -6.00 -15.77 16.38
N GLY A 853 -7.09 -16.00 15.63
CA GLY A 853 -7.40 -17.27 14.95
C GLY A 853 -8.76 -17.87 15.32
N PRO A 854 -9.16 -18.97 14.66
CA PRO A 854 -10.40 -19.67 14.97
C PRO A 854 -10.33 -20.25 16.38
N LEU A 855 -11.41 -20.04 17.12
CA LEU A 855 -11.65 -20.57 18.45
C LEU A 855 -12.83 -21.54 18.37
N ARG A 856 -12.69 -22.71 18.99
CA ARG A 856 -13.78 -23.63 19.27
C ARG A 856 -13.80 -23.89 20.76
N LEU A 857 -14.96 -23.73 21.40
CA LEU A 857 -15.21 -24.14 22.77
C LEU A 857 -16.45 -25.03 22.73
N GLU A 858 -16.32 -26.28 23.10
CA GLU A 858 -17.37 -27.29 22.94
C GLU A 858 -17.53 -28.02 24.29
N TRP A 859 -18.77 -28.12 24.77
CA TRP A 859 -19.15 -28.91 25.93
C TRP A 859 -19.94 -30.12 25.47
N GLY A 860 -19.39 -31.32 25.68
CA GLY A 860 -20.04 -32.58 25.33
C GLY A 860 -20.53 -33.33 26.56
N TYR A 861 -21.77 -33.80 26.53
CA TYR A 861 -22.41 -34.64 27.53
C TYR A 861 -22.61 -36.05 26.99
N VAL A 862 -22.28 -37.07 27.78
CA VAL A 862 -22.41 -38.47 27.36
C VAL A 862 -23.79 -39.01 27.69
N LEU A 863 -24.52 -39.45 26.66
CA LEU A 863 -25.91 -39.89 26.77
C LEU A 863 -26.01 -41.35 27.25
N ASP A 864 -25.05 -42.18 26.86
CA ASP A 864 -24.91 -43.59 27.21
C ASP A 864 -23.68 -43.79 28.11
N ARG A 865 -23.70 -43.10 29.25
CA ARG A 865 -22.60 -43.10 30.21
C ARG A 865 -22.36 -44.48 30.83
N GLN A 866 -21.09 -44.86 30.95
CA GLN A 866 -20.63 -46.05 31.68
C GLN A 866 -20.12 -45.69 33.10
N GLU A 867 -20.07 -46.63 34.04
CA GLU A 867 -19.80 -46.36 35.48
C GLU A 867 -18.48 -45.61 35.74
N ASN A 868 -17.42 -45.91 34.97
CA ASN A 868 -16.08 -45.33 35.14
C ASN A 868 -15.80 -44.12 34.22
N GLU A 869 -16.85 -43.46 33.74
CA GLU A 869 -16.75 -42.38 32.76
C GLU A 869 -17.32 -41.05 33.32
N PRO A 870 -16.68 -39.89 33.08
CA PRO A 870 -17.26 -38.60 33.43
C PRO A 870 -18.50 -38.30 32.58
N ALA A 871 -19.51 -37.67 33.19
CA ALA A 871 -20.78 -37.38 32.50
C ALA A 871 -20.67 -36.32 31.39
N SER A 872 -19.68 -35.42 31.49
CA SER A 872 -19.46 -34.37 30.49
C SER A 872 -18.02 -33.87 30.53
N ARG A 873 -17.54 -33.27 29.42
CA ARG A 873 -16.24 -32.59 29.36
C ARG A 873 -16.32 -31.31 28.54
N TRP A 874 -15.43 -30.37 28.86
CA TRP A 874 -15.15 -29.19 28.04
C TRP A 874 -13.92 -29.45 27.18
N GLU A 875 -13.98 -29.02 25.94
CA GLU A 875 -12.87 -29.05 24.99
C GLU A 875 -12.74 -27.68 24.35
N PHE A 876 -11.52 -27.18 24.18
CA PHE A 876 -11.28 -25.93 23.47
C PHE A 876 -10.08 -26.02 22.54
N THR A 877 -10.13 -25.27 21.44
CA THR A 877 -8.96 -25.08 20.56
C THR A 877 -8.91 -23.63 20.10
N ILE A 878 -7.72 -23.04 20.13
CA ILE A 878 -7.44 -21.68 19.69
C ILE A 878 -6.24 -21.72 18.73
N GLY A 879 -6.39 -21.08 17.57
CA GLY A 879 -5.27 -20.77 16.69
C GLY A 879 -5.49 -21.24 15.26
N MET A 880 -4.87 -20.53 14.32
CA MET A 880 -4.93 -20.83 12.90
C MET A 880 -3.65 -21.56 12.49
N PHE A 881 -3.79 -22.84 12.14
CA PHE A 881 -2.69 -23.64 11.60
C PHE A 881 -3.06 -24.01 10.17
N MET A 882 -2.21 -23.60 9.21
CA MET A 882 -2.36 -23.92 7.79
C MET A 882 -1.77 -25.28 7.47
#